data_AF-A0A847LJB1-F1
#
_entry.id   AF-A0A847LJB1-F1
#
_cell.length_a   1.000
_cell.length_b   1.000
_cell.length_c   1.000
_cell.angle_alpha   90.00
_cell.angle_beta   90.00
_cell.angle_gamma   90.00
#
_symmetry.space_group_name_H-M   'P 1'
#
loop_
_entity.id
_entity.type
_entity.pdbx_description
1 polymer ?
#
loop_
_entity_poly.entity_id
_entity_poly.type
_entity_poly.pdbx_seq_one_letter_code
_entity_poly.pdbx_strand_id
1 'polypeptide(L)'
;MVRVDTRKMIARRISPRLPTDRLSAAPSGGREWRRGTGGSNPARGPTCRRSRLLAGLALGLCLCLGLGTTARAAQTEIGFLGERVKIHFHPPLRTGPQDPHPLKVEIPRLNLVILLLENYLGYLTKLGKLPESMGLTIHYYPDGSDEFVPGSNRIMITELGWNHLLEQVNGHLKKAAEGTKKYLIDNAGSLVQIRDQLERITDTFEQRSGFTNLSDSLVALSPESDFALLGTDAAIVSRPTETHNQLAIVRAAGSGSLLLPSGRGDYSQFRLSADRTCLAFTEGSEAKLLNLETKEVTPLFPPTTRILLDWAWSPTGRVLAGIALDRSTSAREIFLYDAAAKEQLTFFQGQADFSGDYQFAYPYWAPNGQRLLFTTGNQISLLDLSTRRLHANIVSTARSVSEIVWSSDSQSFAYVEVEGKTRDKNEFNDRDLRGWTLRRCYVTPTGQAIEDPAQTHTSRSTLKLVGFWTLDRVLFLEGHLVSPRLQECVQNLSGQMAARLTPTPGLKQGGSGPAARTAATTGFVDLPLKYCWVIKNLDGRFQNVYDTGYGHRNHLFVEEQVTTWFLGLRLPEGIPARQETYNLLPSPYPYQERNVTICQDLPPDQVKGLTDMVKGYNLRRFEISESLDRIFFLSNTRGMSTLWSGEISGLAKVEVPSGSDDEREAGSSGEGEGEGSGGLPDTLPGEALPFGGGGALPGDALPLPPL
;
A
#
# COMPACT_ATOMS: atom_id res chain seq x y z
N MET A 1 -8.78 -56.16 8.47
CA MET A 1 -7.79 -57.26 8.35
C MET A 1 -6.70 -56.80 7.38
N VAL A 2 -5.46 -57.30 7.47
CA VAL A 2 -4.23 -56.69 6.88
C VAL A 2 -3.90 -55.36 7.58
N ARG A 3 -3.16 -55.32 8.71
CA ARG A 3 -1.83 -55.83 9.10
C ARG A 3 -0.69 -54.89 8.67
N VAL A 4 -0.31 -54.03 9.62
CA VAL A 4 0.91 -53.21 9.64
C VAL A 4 2.13 -54.11 9.77
N ASP A 5 3.26 -53.74 9.17
CA ASP A 5 4.57 -54.22 9.58
C ASP A 5 5.63 -53.09 9.54
N THR A 6 6.67 -53.20 10.36
CA THR A 6 7.66 -52.13 10.62
C THR A 6 9.08 -52.69 10.84
N ARG A 7 10.11 -51.83 10.70
CA ARG A 7 11.56 -52.06 10.95
C ARG A 7 12.32 -52.68 9.75
N LYS A 8 13.62 -52.43 9.53
CA LYS A 8 14.60 -51.45 10.09
C LYS A 8 15.82 -51.32 9.15
N MET A 9 16.51 -50.17 9.22
CA MET A 9 17.97 -49.92 9.05
C MET A 9 18.85 -50.86 8.17
N ILE A 10 19.67 -50.25 7.30
CA ILE A 10 21.15 -50.40 7.30
C ILE A 10 21.77 -49.12 6.71
N ALA A 11 22.93 -48.70 7.24
CA ALA A 11 23.62 -47.48 6.85
C ALA A 11 24.69 -47.71 5.77
N ARG A 12 25.05 -46.67 5.00
CA ARG A 12 26.39 -46.55 4.38
C ARG A 12 26.79 -45.09 4.14
N ARG A 13 27.93 -44.70 4.73
CA ARG A 13 28.67 -43.47 4.39
C ARG A 13 29.30 -43.59 3.00
N ILE A 14 29.30 -42.51 2.22
CA ILE A 14 30.32 -42.27 1.18
C ILE A 14 30.71 -40.78 1.22
N SER A 15 32.00 -40.51 1.16
CA SER A 15 32.59 -39.17 1.01
C SER A 15 33.69 -39.23 -0.06
N PRO A 16 33.84 -38.22 -0.92
CA PRO A 16 35.09 -37.87 -1.58
C PRO A 16 35.57 -36.50 -1.05
N ARG A 17 36.68 -36.37 -0.31
CA ARG A 17 38.09 -36.46 -0.76
C ARG A 17 38.43 -35.59 -1.97
N LEU A 18 38.96 -34.40 -1.67
CA LEU A 18 39.82 -33.58 -2.53
C LEU A 18 41.13 -34.32 -2.87
N PRO A 19 41.75 -34.01 -4.03
CA PRO A 19 43.18 -34.13 -4.24
C PRO A 19 43.87 -32.74 -4.25
N THR A 20 45.03 -32.65 -3.60
CA THR A 20 45.96 -31.52 -3.67
C THR A 20 47.22 -31.91 -4.44
N ASP A 21 47.98 -30.89 -4.90
CA ASP A 21 49.35 -30.96 -5.45
C ASP A 21 49.52 -31.59 -6.85
N ARG A 22 50.42 -31.13 -7.75
CA ARG A 22 51.64 -30.31 -7.55
C ARG A 22 52.14 -29.61 -8.84
N LEU A 23 52.76 -28.43 -8.68
CA LEU A 23 53.88 -27.81 -9.44
C LEU A 23 54.20 -28.21 -10.90
N SER A 24 54.32 -27.23 -11.82
CA SER A 24 55.62 -26.58 -12.18
C SER A 24 55.62 -25.77 -13.51
N ALA A 25 56.67 -24.93 -13.65
CA ALA A 25 57.23 -24.31 -14.88
C ALA A 25 56.52 -23.11 -15.57
N ALA A 26 57.26 -21.98 -15.61
CA ALA A 26 57.14 -20.91 -16.62
C ALA A 26 58.05 -21.24 -17.83
N PRO A 27 58.03 -20.48 -18.96
CA PRO A 27 58.85 -19.26 -18.99
C PRO A 27 58.42 -18.10 -19.94
N SER A 28 59.00 -16.93 -19.67
CA SER A 28 59.53 -15.90 -20.62
C SER A 28 58.69 -15.27 -21.76
N GLY A 29 58.71 -13.93 -21.79
CA GLY A 29 58.45 -13.08 -22.96
C GLY A 29 57.48 -11.93 -22.66
N GLY A 30 57.81 -10.63 -22.74
CA GLY A 30 59.05 -9.97 -23.15
C GLY A 30 58.79 -8.91 -24.24
N ARG A 31 58.53 -7.65 -23.85
CA ARG A 31 58.77 -6.43 -24.64
C ARG A 31 58.65 -5.17 -23.78
N GLU A 32 59.26 -4.09 -24.26
CA GLU A 32 59.84 -3.00 -23.46
C GLU A 32 59.80 -1.67 -24.25
N TRP A 33 60.09 -0.54 -23.59
CA TRP A 33 60.20 0.84 -24.12
C TRP A 33 58.86 1.55 -24.44
N ARG A 34 58.70 2.87 -24.23
CA ARG A 34 59.70 3.95 -24.17
C ARG A 34 59.31 5.07 -23.17
N ARG A 35 60.30 5.69 -22.51
CA ARG A 35 60.15 6.99 -21.81
C ARG A 35 60.25 8.17 -22.79
N GLY A 36 59.64 9.30 -22.42
CA GLY A 36 59.97 10.63 -22.92
C GLY A 36 60.05 11.62 -21.74
N THR A 37 61.07 12.48 -21.72
CA THR A 37 61.43 13.35 -20.59
C THR A 37 61.67 14.80 -21.00
N GLY A 38 61.38 15.77 -20.12
CA GLY A 38 62.10 17.05 -20.06
C GLY A 38 61.23 18.32 -20.07
N GLY A 39 61.53 19.28 -19.18
CA GLY A 39 60.96 20.64 -19.19
C GLY A 39 61.09 21.39 -17.85
N SER A 40 61.72 22.57 -17.85
CA SER A 40 62.05 23.38 -16.66
C SER A 40 62.01 24.90 -17.01
N ASN A 41 62.20 25.89 -16.12
CA ASN A 41 62.80 25.88 -14.77
C ASN A 41 62.04 26.86 -13.80
N PRO A 42 62.59 27.70 -12.87
CA PRO A 42 61.89 28.01 -11.60
C PRO A 42 61.66 29.51 -11.26
N ALA A 43 60.93 29.81 -10.17
CA ALA A 43 61.04 31.08 -9.45
C ALA A 43 60.61 31.02 -7.95
N ARG A 44 61.58 31.30 -7.05
CA ARG A 44 61.58 32.01 -5.74
C ARG A 44 60.37 31.92 -4.76
N GLY A 45 60.69 31.71 -3.46
CA GLY A 45 59.76 31.74 -2.31
C GLY A 45 59.48 33.15 -1.74
N PRO A 46 59.28 33.37 -0.40
CA PRO A 46 59.86 32.59 0.72
C PRO A 46 58.95 32.28 1.94
N THR A 47 59.44 31.34 2.77
CA THR A 47 59.28 31.20 4.24
C THR A 47 58.08 31.78 5.01
N CYS A 48 57.41 30.91 5.79
CA CYS A 48 57.10 31.24 7.20
C CYS A 48 57.29 30.02 8.11
N ARG A 49 57.73 30.24 9.36
CA ARG A 49 58.00 29.21 10.39
C ARG A 49 56.92 29.26 11.48
N ARG A 50 56.79 28.15 12.21
CA ARG A 50 56.19 27.93 13.56
C ARG A 50 54.71 27.51 13.61
N SER A 51 54.51 26.24 13.96
CA SER A 51 53.60 25.81 15.06
C SER A 51 53.72 24.30 15.36
N ARG A 52 54.78 23.89 16.07
CA ARG A 52 54.81 22.58 16.76
C ARG A 52 54.24 22.75 18.18
N LEU A 53 52.92 22.63 18.34
CA LEU A 53 52.24 22.51 19.64
C LEU A 53 50.74 22.31 19.42
N LEU A 54 50.28 21.05 19.23
CA LEU A 54 48.87 20.61 19.32
C LEU A 54 48.72 19.08 19.09
N ALA A 55 49.58 18.27 19.73
CA ALA A 55 49.53 16.80 19.63
C ALA A 55 49.16 16.07 20.94
N GLY A 56 48.90 16.82 22.03
CA GLY A 56 48.64 16.25 23.37
C GLY A 56 47.18 16.19 23.82
N LEU A 57 46.24 16.80 23.06
CA LEU A 57 44.85 16.98 23.49
C LEU A 57 43.84 16.07 22.78
N ALA A 58 44.26 15.34 21.74
CA ALA A 58 43.38 14.46 20.97
C ALA A 58 43.15 13.07 21.60
N LEU A 59 44.02 12.62 22.52
CA LEU A 59 43.90 11.27 23.12
C LEU A 59 43.05 11.22 24.40
N GLY A 60 42.87 12.37 25.09
CA GLY A 60 42.09 12.44 26.33
C GLY A 60 40.57 12.49 26.12
N LEU A 61 40.10 12.96 24.96
CA LEU A 61 38.66 13.12 24.69
C LEU A 61 37.99 11.84 24.16
N CYS A 62 38.75 10.90 23.61
CA CYS A 62 38.22 9.66 23.03
C CYS A 62 37.86 8.57 24.06
N LEU A 63 38.19 8.76 25.34
CA LEU A 63 37.94 7.79 26.42
C LEU A 63 36.72 8.11 27.29
N CYS A 64 36.11 9.29 27.14
CA CYS A 64 34.91 9.69 27.89
C CYS A 64 33.58 9.53 27.12
N LEU A 65 33.62 9.03 25.88
CA LEU A 65 32.43 8.73 25.06
C LEU A 65 32.00 7.25 25.17
N GLY A 66 32.53 6.52 26.17
CA GLY A 66 32.22 5.10 26.43
C GLY A 66 30.91 4.84 27.18
N LEU A 67 30.17 5.88 27.57
CA LEU A 67 28.79 5.73 28.04
C LEU A 67 27.86 5.61 26.82
N GLY A 68 27.90 4.44 26.19
CA GLY A 68 26.93 4.05 25.19
C GLY A 68 25.56 3.92 25.84
N THR A 69 24.81 5.02 25.91
CA THR A 69 23.35 4.95 25.94
C THR A 69 22.94 4.31 24.63
N THR A 70 22.79 2.99 24.64
CA THR A 70 21.99 2.30 23.63
C THR A 70 20.63 2.96 23.69
N ALA A 71 20.34 3.78 22.68
CA ALA A 71 19.02 4.31 22.49
C ALA A 71 18.11 3.11 22.20
N ARG A 72 17.57 2.52 23.27
CA ARG A 72 16.43 1.61 23.22
C ARG A 72 15.35 2.45 22.54
N ALA A 73 15.24 2.29 21.22
CA ALA A 73 14.15 2.86 20.45
C ALA A 73 12.90 2.39 21.16
N ALA A 74 12.11 3.33 21.69
CA ALA A 74 11.00 3.00 22.56
C ALA A 74 10.10 2.02 21.81
N GLN A 75 10.06 0.76 22.27
CA GLN A 75 9.18 -0.25 21.69
C GLN A 75 7.77 0.32 21.80
N THR A 76 7.17 0.61 20.65
CA THR A 76 5.83 1.18 20.60
C THR A 76 4.86 0.10 21.02
N GLU A 77 4.50 0.10 22.29
CA GLU A 77 3.44 -0.72 22.86
C GLU A 77 2.14 -0.43 22.11
N ILE A 78 1.46 -1.49 21.65
CA ILE A 78 0.18 -1.40 20.98
C ILE A 78 -0.86 -1.96 21.94
N GLY A 79 -1.66 -1.06 22.52
CA GLY A 79 -2.78 -1.42 23.38
C GLY A 79 -3.97 -1.88 22.56
N PHE A 80 -4.44 -3.09 22.83
CA PHE A 80 -5.72 -3.62 22.38
C PHE A 80 -6.67 -3.67 23.59
N LEU A 81 -7.85 -3.08 23.46
CA LEU A 81 -8.74 -2.82 24.60
C LEU A 81 -10.12 -3.43 24.35
N GLY A 82 -10.46 -4.45 25.15
CA GLY A 82 -11.83 -4.83 25.47
C GLY A 82 -12.31 -4.14 26.75
N GLU A 83 -13.53 -4.49 27.16
CA GLU A 83 -14.18 -3.98 28.38
C GLU A 83 -13.42 -4.42 29.64
N ARG A 84 -13.07 -5.71 29.72
CA ARG A 84 -12.38 -6.38 30.82
C ARG A 84 -11.01 -6.92 30.40
N VAL A 85 -10.79 -7.26 29.13
CA VAL A 85 -9.53 -7.80 28.61
C VAL A 85 -8.71 -6.72 27.92
N LYS A 86 -7.51 -6.45 28.43
CA LYS A 86 -6.55 -5.51 27.85
C LYS A 86 -5.29 -6.26 27.46
N ILE A 87 -4.84 -6.12 26.22
CA ILE A 87 -3.59 -6.72 25.75
C ILE A 87 -2.63 -5.63 25.31
N HIS A 88 -1.47 -5.61 25.96
CA HIS A 88 -0.34 -4.75 25.64
C HIS A 88 0.61 -5.55 24.75
N PHE A 89 0.58 -5.29 23.45
CA PHE A 89 1.44 -5.97 22.49
C PHE A 89 2.75 -5.23 22.31
N HIS A 90 3.85 -5.96 22.46
CA HIS A 90 5.21 -5.49 22.26
C HIS A 90 5.74 -6.15 20.98
N PRO A 91 5.56 -5.53 19.80
CA PRO A 91 5.95 -6.15 18.54
C PRO A 91 7.48 -6.38 18.52
N PRO A 92 7.93 -7.57 18.08
CA PRO A 92 9.33 -7.91 18.05
C PRO A 92 10.02 -7.10 16.95
N LEU A 93 11.30 -6.77 17.17
CA LEU A 93 12.12 -6.20 16.10
C LEU A 93 12.30 -7.26 15.01
N ARG A 94 12.01 -6.90 13.75
CA ARG A 94 12.10 -7.86 12.64
C ARG A 94 13.54 -8.29 12.40
N THR A 95 13.77 -9.60 12.43
CA THR A 95 15.10 -10.20 12.26
C THR A 95 15.52 -10.33 10.79
N GLY A 96 14.58 -10.29 9.85
CA GLY A 96 14.88 -10.30 8.41
C GLY A 96 13.68 -9.98 7.50
N PRO A 97 13.91 -9.85 6.18
CA PRO A 97 12.88 -9.47 5.21
C PRO A 97 11.80 -10.54 4.98
N GLN A 98 12.09 -11.80 5.36
CA GLN A 98 11.19 -12.94 5.20
C GLN A 98 10.31 -13.19 6.43
N ASP A 99 10.64 -12.60 7.57
CA ASP A 99 9.81 -12.73 8.76
C ASP A 99 8.51 -11.96 8.49
N PRO A 100 7.34 -12.63 8.52
CA PRO A 100 6.08 -11.96 8.28
C PRO A 100 5.92 -10.82 9.28
N HIS A 101 5.40 -9.67 8.84
CA HIS A 101 5.32 -8.53 9.73
C HIS A 101 4.45 -8.92 10.94
N PRO A 102 4.94 -8.79 12.18
CA PRO A 102 4.23 -9.28 13.36
C PRO A 102 2.84 -8.63 13.49
N LEU A 103 2.65 -7.42 12.98
CA LEU A 103 1.32 -6.79 12.91
C LEU A 103 0.33 -7.51 11.97
N LYS A 104 0.77 -8.14 10.87
CA LYS A 104 -0.13 -8.85 9.94
C LYS A 104 -0.65 -10.17 10.52
N VAL A 105 0.26 -10.92 11.15
CA VAL A 105 -0.04 -12.21 11.76
C VAL A 105 -0.77 -12.01 13.10
N GLU A 106 -0.20 -11.16 13.97
CA GLU A 106 -0.61 -11.10 15.36
C GLU A 106 -1.75 -10.09 15.62
N ILE A 107 -1.94 -8.99 14.87
CA ILE A 107 -3.14 -8.12 15.10
C ILE A 107 -4.45 -8.91 14.97
N PRO A 108 -4.70 -9.69 13.89
CA PRO A 108 -5.94 -10.45 13.76
C PRO A 108 -6.10 -11.51 14.86
N ARG A 109 -5.00 -12.17 15.25
CA ARG A 109 -4.98 -13.15 16.35
C ARG A 109 -5.24 -12.50 17.69
N LEU A 110 -4.66 -11.34 17.98
CA LEU A 110 -4.86 -10.58 19.22
C LEU A 110 -6.30 -10.06 19.34
N ASN A 111 -6.91 -9.61 18.24
CA ASN A 111 -8.33 -9.28 18.20
C ASN A 111 -9.20 -10.51 18.54
N LEU A 112 -8.88 -11.68 17.96
CA LEU A 112 -9.55 -12.94 18.27
C LEU A 112 -9.33 -13.38 19.73
N VAL A 113 -8.13 -13.16 20.28
CA VAL A 113 -7.79 -13.41 21.70
C VAL A 113 -8.62 -12.56 22.64
N ILE A 114 -8.74 -11.25 22.40
CA ILE A 114 -9.61 -10.40 23.22
C ILE A 114 -11.04 -10.90 23.17
N LEU A 115 -11.58 -11.14 21.97
CA LEU A 115 -12.97 -11.55 21.80
C LEU A 115 -13.29 -12.87 22.54
N LEU A 116 -12.45 -13.90 22.37
CA LEU A 116 -12.68 -15.19 23.02
C LEU A 116 -12.46 -15.14 24.52
N LEU A 117 -11.51 -14.33 25.02
CA LEU A 117 -11.34 -14.13 26.45
C LEU A 117 -12.49 -13.30 27.05
N GLU A 118 -12.98 -12.27 26.39
CA GLU A 118 -14.17 -11.52 26.82
C GLU A 118 -15.41 -12.42 26.90
N ASN A 119 -15.65 -13.21 25.85
CA ASN A 119 -16.73 -14.20 25.82
C ASN A 119 -16.61 -15.20 26.99
N TYR A 120 -15.39 -15.67 27.27
CA TYR A 120 -15.10 -16.59 28.38
C TYR A 120 -15.30 -15.96 29.77
N LEU A 121 -14.83 -14.73 29.99
CA LEU A 121 -15.12 -13.99 31.22
C LEU A 121 -16.62 -13.73 31.35
N GLY A 122 -17.32 -13.39 30.26
CA GLY A 122 -18.77 -13.18 30.23
C GLY A 122 -19.55 -14.43 30.61
N TYR A 123 -19.15 -15.59 30.11
CA TYR A 123 -19.67 -16.90 30.50
C TYR A 123 -19.48 -17.18 32.00
N LEU A 124 -18.27 -16.96 32.54
CA LEU A 124 -17.99 -17.18 33.97
C LEU A 124 -18.77 -16.20 34.89
N THR A 125 -18.95 -14.95 34.47
CA THR A 125 -19.78 -13.96 35.16
C THR A 125 -21.25 -14.37 35.15
N LYS A 126 -21.81 -14.78 34.00
CA LYS A 126 -23.20 -15.28 33.89
C LYS A 126 -23.48 -16.53 34.74
N LEU A 127 -22.46 -17.37 34.99
CA LEU A 127 -22.55 -18.48 35.94
C LEU A 127 -22.46 -18.07 37.42
N GLY A 128 -22.27 -16.79 37.73
CA GLY A 128 -22.01 -16.30 39.08
C GLY A 128 -20.73 -16.89 39.67
N LYS A 129 -19.68 -17.01 38.85
CA LYS A 129 -18.36 -17.55 39.25
C LYS A 129 -17.25 -16.51 39.22
N LEU A 130 -17.50 -15.37 38.59
CA LEU A 130 -16.56 -14.27 38.48
C LEU A 130 -17.30 -12.93 38.71
N PRO A 131 -16.77 -11.99 39.52
CA PRO A 131 -17.36 -10.67 39.65
C PRO A 131 -17.21 -9.88 38.34
N GLU A 132 -18.16 -9.00 38.05
CA GLU A 132 -18.18 -8.16 36.84
C GLU A 132 -16.95 -7.26 36.73
N SER A 133 -16.40 -6.81 37.87
CA SER A 133 -15.19 -5.98 37.95
C SER A 133 -13.88 -6.71 37.66
N MET A 134 -13.90 -8.03 37.39
CA MET A 134 -12.69 -8.78 37.08
C MET A 134 -12.22 -8.50 35.64
N GLY A 135 -11.07 -7.85 35.52
CA GLY A 135 -10.35 -7.68 34.26
C GLY A 135 -9.10 -8.55 34.13
N LEU A 136 -8.60 -8.69 32.91
CA LEU A 136 -7.32 -9.31 32.58
C LEU A 136 -6.41 -8.28 31.90
N THR A 137 -5.21 -8.07 32.44
CA THR A 137 -4.14 -7.34 31.75
C THR A 137 -3.09 -8.32 31.27
N ILE A 138 -2.99 -8.49 29.96
CA ILE A 138 -2.07 -9.40 29.28
C ILE A 138 -0.97 -8.56 28.63
N HIS A 139 0.29 -8.96 28.77
CA HIS A 139 1.39 -8.43 27.97
C HIS A 139 1.94 -9.54 27.07
N TYR A 140 2.10 -9.24 25.79
CA TYR A 140 2.55 -10.19 24.78
C TYR A 140 3.90 -9.78 24.19
N TYR A 141 4.90 -10.65 24.40
CA TYR A 141 6.29 -10.49 23.97
C TYR A 141 6.73 -11.72 23.15
N PRO A 142 6.44 -11.79 21.84
CA PRO A 142 6.80 -12.94 21.00
C PRO A 142 8.30 -13.22 20.89
N ASP A 143 9.16 -12.22 21.14
CA ASP A 143 10.61 -12.39 21.19
C ASP A 143 11.13 -12.83 22.57
N GLY A 144 10.28 -12.86 23.60
CA GLY A 144 10.67 -13.14 24.98
C GLY A 144 11.64 -12.11 25.57
N SER A 145 11.67 -10.89 25.04
CA SER A 145 12.70 -9.87 25.33
C SER A 145 12.63 -9.20 26.72
N ASP A 146 11.59 -9.46 27.52
CA ASP A 146 11.29 -8.69 28.73
C ASP A 146 11.71 -9.34 30.04
N GLU A 147 12.09 -8.50 31.02
CA GLU A 147 12.43 -8.93 32.36
C GLU A 147 11.15 -9.04 33.22
N PHE A 148 10.71 -10.28 33.45
CA PHE A 148 9.54 -10.58 34.29
C PHE A 148 9.59 -9.85 35.64
N VAL A 149 8.69 -8.89 35.85
CA VAL A 149 8.52 -8.17 37.13
C VAL A 149 7.62 -9.00 38.07
N PRO A 150 8.18 -9.64 39.12
CA PRO A 150 7.40 -10.53 39.98
C PRO A 150 6.35 -9.77 40.79
N GLY A 151 5.15 -10.35 40.93
CA GLY A 151 4.08 -9.81 41.78
C GLY A 151 3.16 -8.79 41.11
N SER A 152 3.38 -8.42 39.84
CA SER A 152 2.39 -7.67 39.08
C SER A 152 1.14 -8.53 38.79
N ASN A 153 -0.06 -7.94 38.81
CA ASN A 153 -1.32 -8.63 38.49
C ASN A 153 -1.52 -8.82 36.97
N ARG A 154 -0.44 -9.14 36.26
CA ARG A 154 -0.34 -9.19 34.80
C ARG A 154 -0.11 -10.62 34.34
N ILE A 155 -0.64 -10.95 33.17
CA ILE A 155 -0.38 -12.21 32.48
C ILE A 155 0.69 -11.94 31.43
N MET A 156 1.81 -12.64 31.51
CA MET A 156 2.89 -12.56 30.52
C MET A 156 2.78 -13.75 29.58
N ILE A 157 2.79 -13.51 28.28
CA ILE A 157 2.78 -14.58 27.25
C ILE A 157 3.83 -14.30 26.17
N THR A 158 4.42 -15.38 25.66
CA THR A 158 5.38 -15.35 24.54
C THR A 158 4.83 -16.00 23.27
N GLU A 159 3.69 -16.68 23.36
CA GLU A 159 2.99 -17.28 22.21
C GLU A 159 1.47 -17.14 22.36
N LEU A 160 0.76 -17.03 21.23
CA LEU A 160 -0.71 -17.03 21.19
C LEU A 160 -1.28 -18.47 21.05
N GLY A 161 -0.53 -19.48 21.49
CA GLY A 161 -1.00 -20.85 21.54
C GLY A 161 -2.13 -21.00 22.56
N TRP A 162 -3.36 -21.23 22.08
CA TRP A 162 -4.57 -21.14 22.90
C TRP A 162 -4.55 -21.93 24.20
N ASN A 163 -4.05 -23.16 24.20
CA ASN A 163 -3.99 -23.98 25.41
C ASN A 163 -3.00 -23.39 26.44
N HIS A 164 -1.87 -22.83 25.99
CA HIS A 164 -0.89 -22.17 26.87
C HIS A 164 -1.45 -20.85 27.41
N LEU A 165 -2.05 -20.03 26.55
CA LEU A 165 -2.76 -18.80 26.93
C LEU A 165 -3.86 -19.09 27.97
N LEU A 166 -4.70 -20.09 27.71
CA LEU A 166 -5.75 -20.52 28.65
C LEU A 166 -5.17 -21.04 29.96
N GLU A 167 -4.04 -21.74 29.95
CA GLU A 167 -3.37 -22.16 31.17
C GLU A 167 -2.96 -20.95 32.02
N GLN A 168 -2.34 -19.92 31.41
CA GLN A 168 -1.96 -18.69 32.11
C GLN A 168 -3.18 -17.92 32.63
N VAL A 169 -4.20 -17.72 31.80
CA VAL A 169 -5.45 -17.04 32.18
C VAL A 169 -6.16 -17.80 33.31
N ASN A 170 -6.30 -19.12 33.20
CA ASN A 170 -6.88 -19.93 34.26
C ASN A 170 -6.03 -19.93 35.54
N GLY A 171 -4.70 -19.88 35.41
CA GLY A 171 -3.79 -19.73 36.55
C GLY A 171 -3.99 -18.42 37.29
N HIS A 172 -4.30 -17.34 36.56
CA HIS A 172 -4.66 -16.03 37.11
C HIS A 172 -6.05 -16.05 37.76
N LEU A 173 -7.09 -16.52 37.05
CA LEU A 173 -8.46 -16.60 37.54
C LEU A 173 -8.60 -17.46 38.82
N LYS A 174 -7.86 -18.58 38.92
CA LYS A 174 -7.79 -19.43 40.13
C LYS A 174 -7.26 -18.70 41.37
N LYS A 175 -6.39 -17.70 41.19
CA LYS A 175 -5.83 -16.88 42.28
C LYS A 175 -6.76 -15.73 42.66
N ALA A 176 -7.46 -15.15 41.67
CA ALA A 176 -8.30 -13.98 41.87
C ALA A 176 -9.70 -14.30 42.43
N ALA A 177 -10.26 -15.48 42.13
CA ALA A 177 -11.61 -15.86 42.54
C ALA A 177 -11.70 -17.32 43.01
N GLU A 178 -11.94 -17.50 44.31
CA GLU A 178 -12.15 -18.81 44.92
C GLU A 178 -13.41 -19.51 44.35
N GLY A 179 -13.40 -20.84 44.28
CA GLY A 179 -14.52 -21.63 43.76
C GLY A 179 -14.65 -21.70 42.23
N THR A 180 -13.95 -20.85 41.47
CA THR A 180 -13.93 -20.88 39.99
C THR A 180 -13.46 -22.22 39.41
N LYS A 181 -12.52 -22.91 40.09
CA LYS A 181 -11.73 -24.05 39.57
C LYS A 181 -12.51 -25.14 38.81
N LYS A 182 -13.77 -25.41 39.15
CA LYS A 182 -14.61 -26.43 38.50
C LYS A 182 -15.28 -25.99 37.18
N TYR A 183 -15.27 -24.69 36.89
CA TYR A 183 -15.97 -24.06 35.76
C TYR A 183 -15.00 -23.51 34.71
N LEU A 184 -13.69 -23.58 34.98
CA LEU A 184 -12.66 -23.12 34.07
C LEU A 184 -12.48 -24.10 32.92
N ILE A 185 -12.40 -23.58 31.71
CA ILE A 185 -12.22 -24.34 30.47
C ILE A 185 -10.73 -24.56 30.23
N ASP A 186 -10.34 -25.82 30.10
CA ASP A 186 -8.94 -26.27 30.08
C ASP A 186 -8.32 -26.39 28.68
N ASN A 187 -9.12 -26.25 27.62
CA ASN A 187 -8.68 -26.44 26.24
C ASN A 187 -9.38 -25.49 25.26
N ALA A 188 -8.68 -25.17 24.16
CA ALA A 188 -9.15 -24.29 23.09
C ALA A 188 -10.45 -24.76 22.45
N GLY A 189 -10.59 -26.06 22.15
CA GLY A 189 -11.77 -26.62 21.48
C GLY A 189 -13.07 -26.38 22.26
N SER A 190 -13.01 -26.44 23.58
CA SER A 190 -14.14 -26.08 24.46
C SER A 190 -14.34 -24.56 24.58
N LEU A 191 -13.30 -23.74 24.44
CA LEU A 191 -13.39 -22.27 24.45
C LEU A 191 -14.19 -21.74 23.24
N VAL A 192 -13.87 -22.20 22.02
CA VAL A 192 -14.63 -21.83 20.81
C VAL A 192 -16.03 -22.44 20.74
N GLN A 193 -16.34 -23.44 21.57
CA GLN A 193 -17.70 -23.97 21.74
C GLN A 193 -18.58 -23.14 22.68
N ILE A 194 -18.02 -22.18 23.43
CA ILE A 194 -18.82 -21.23 24.21
C ILE A 194 -19.64 -20.40 23.23
N ARG A 195 -20.97 -20.63 23.19
CA ARG A 195 -21.92 -19.77 22.47
C ARG A 195 -21.64 -18.33 22.87
N ASP A 196 -21.47 -17.46 21.87
CA ASP A 196 -21.21 -16.03 22.05
C ASP A 196 -22.14 -15.42 23.12
N GLN A 197 -21.53 -15.00 24.23
CA GLN A 197 -22.19 -14.41 25.39
C GLN A 197 -22.18 -12.88 25.36
N LEU A 198 -21.41 -12.28 24.46
CA LEU A 198 -21.31 -10.84 24.35
C LEU A 198 -22.58 -10.32 23.68
N GLU A 199 -23.19 -9.29 24.26
CA GLU A 199 -24.31 -8.61 23.62
C GLU A 199 -23.75 -7.82 22.44
N ARG A 200 -23.89 -8.38 21.23
CA ARG A 200 -23.49 -7.69 20.02
C ARG A 200 -24.35 -6.45 19.89
N ILE A 201 -23.71 -5.29 19.88
CA ILE A 201 -24.36 -4.02 19.56
C ILE A 201 -25.09 -4.20 18.21
N THR A 202 -26.41 -4.10 18.25
CA THR A 202 -27.32 -4.14 17.08
C THR A 202 -27.67 -2.75 16.57
N ASP A 203 -27.13 -1.73 17.23
CA ASP A 203 -27.24 -0.33 16.87
C ASP A 203 -25.84 0.24 16.62
N THR A 204 -25.15 -0.34 15.63
CA THR A 204 -23.89 0.25 15.12
C THR A 204 -24.18 1.24 14.00
N PHE A 205 -23.23 2.14 13.73
CA PHE A 205 -23.41 3.15 12.69
C PHE A 205 -23.65 2.53 11.31
N GLU A 206 -23.09 1.34 11.07
CA GLU A 206 -23.28 0.61 9.83
C GLU A 206 -24.74 0.25 9.64
N GLN A 207 -25.37 -0.31 10.68
CA GLN A 207 -26.78 -0.71 10.65
C GLN A 207 -27.71 0.51 10.57
N ARG A 208 -27.41 1.60 11.30
CA ARG A 208 -28.14 2.89 11.18
C ARG A 208 -28.06 3.49 9.77
N SER A 209 -26.89 3.42 9.14
CA SER A 209 -26.66 3.91 7.77
C SER A 209 -27.28 3.00 6.69
N GLY A 210 -27.71 1.79 7.05
CA GLY A 210 -28.28 0.80 6.14
C GLY A 210 -27.25 -0.12 5.46
N PHE A 211 -26.01 -0.16 5.95
CA PHE A 211 -24.99 -1.10 5.49
C PHE A 211 -25.28 -2.51 6.02
N THR A 212 -25.01 -3.51 5.17
CA THR A 212 -25.25 -4.93 5.41
C THR A 212 -23.93 -5.63 5.74
N ASN A 213 -23.89 -6.33 6.87
CA ASN A 213 -22.73 -7.15 7.27
C ASN A 213 -22.71 -8.45 6.45
N LEU A 214 -21.73 -8.61 5.57
CA LEU A 214 -21.57 -9.79 4.71
C LEU A 214 -21.00 -11.01 5.46
N SER A 215 -20.44 -10.79 6.66
CA SER A 215 -19.83 -11.82 7.52
C SER A 215 -20.78 -12.40 8.57
N ASP A 216 -21.94 -11.79 8.81
CA ASP A 216 -22.82 -12.01 9.99
C ASP A 216 -23.28 -13.46 10.18
N SER A 217 -23.32 -14.26 9.11
CA SER A 217 -23.77 -15.65 9.09
C SER A 217 -22.66 -16.70 9.17
N LEU A 218 -21.40 -16.28 9.25
CA LEU A 218 -20.28 -17.20 9.32
C LEU A 218 -20.15 -17.71 10.77
N VAL A 219 -20.44 -19.01 10.96
CA VAL A 219 -20.55 -19.69 12.27
C VAL A 219 -19.30 -19.57 13.16
N ALA A 220 -18.15 -19.17 12.60
CA ALA A 220 -16.89 -19.02 13.31
C ALA A 220 -16.52 -17.54 13.53
N LEU A 221 -16.07 -17.24 14.76
CA LEU A 221 -15.61 -15.93 15.25
C LEU A 221 -14.29 -15.42 14.62
N SER A 222 -13.88 -15.94 13.47
CA SER A 222 -12.69 -15.49 12.74
C SER A 222 -12.90 -14.10 12.13
N PRO A 223 -12.08 -13.09 12.46
CA PRO A 223 -12.19 -11.76 11.85
C PRO A 223 -11.71 -11.80 10.39
N GLU A 224 -12.26 -10.93 9.56
CA GLU A 224 -11.73 -10.66 8.23
C GLU A 224 -10.46 -9.79 8.34
N SER A 225 -9.35 -10.27 7.76
CA SER A 225 -8.08 -9.54 7.74
C SER A 225 -7.86 -8.75 6.45
N ASP A 226 -8.43 -9.21 5.33
CA ASP A 226 -8.31 -8.55 4.02
C ASP A 226 -9.41 -9.01 3.04
N PHE A 227 -9.66 -8.26 1.97
CA PHE A 227 -10.62 -8.62 0.92
C PHE A 227 -10.22 -8.17 -0.50
N ALA A 228 -10.96 -8.65 -1.50
CA ALA A 228 -11.01 -8.10 -2.85
C ALA A 228 -12.42 -8.24 -3.43
N LEU A 229 -12.88 -7.26 -4.20
CA LEU A 229 -14.21 -7.27 -4.81
C LEU A 229 -14.33 -8.30 -5.93
N LEU A 230 -15.42 -9.06 -5.91
CA LEU A 230 -15.82 -10.04 -6.93
C LEU A 230 -17.02 -9.47 -7.71
N GLY A 231 -16.85 -8.26 -8.24
CA GLY A 231 -17.92 -7.49 -8.90
C GLY A 231 -18.60 -6.50 -7.97
N THR A 232 -19.93 -6.39 -8.07
CA THR A 232 -20.72 -5.32 -7.43
C THR A 232 -21.34 -5.73 -6.11
N ASP A 233 -21.63 -7.02 -5.93
CA ASP A 233 -22.35 -7.62 -4.80
C ASP A 233 -21.49 -8.57 -3.96
N ALA A 234 -20.48 -9.19 -4.56
CA ALA A 234 -19.63 -10.20 -3.92
C ALA A 234 -18.21 -9.72 -3.60
N ALA A 235 -17.58 -10.38 -2.63
CA ALA A 235 -16.17 -10.21 -2.30
C ALA A 235 -15.52 -11.56 -1.96
N ILE A 236 -14.20 -11.64 -2.15
CA ILE A 236 -13.34 -12.69 -1.60
C ILE A 236 -12.68 -12.13 -0.34
N VAL A 237 -12.74 -12.88 0.77
CA VAL A 237 -12.20 -12.47 2.07
C VAL A 237 -11.14 -13.45 2.58
N SER A 238 -10.10 -12.90 3.23
CA SER A 238 -9.16 -13.65 4.06
C SER A 238 -9.67 -13.73 5.49
N ARG A 239 -9.69 -14.95 6.04
CA ARG A 239 -10.14 -15.22 7.42
C ARG A 239 -9.08 -16.04 8.17
N PRO A 240 -8.24 -15.42 9.01
CA PRO A 240 -7.39 -16.15 9.95
C PRO A 240 -8.23 -16.98 10.94
N THR A 241 -7.86 -18.25 11.07
CA THR A 241 -8.32 -19.15 12.14
C THR A 241 -7.17 -19.38 13.12
N GLU A 242 -7.39 -20.19 14.16
CA GLU A 242 -6.37 -20.52 15.17
C GLU A 242 -5.07 -21.12 14.58
N THR A 243 -5.18 -21.87 13.47
CA THR A 243 -4.10 -22.72 12.95
C THR A 243 -3.82 -22.52 11.46
N HIS A 244 -4.75 -21.94 10.72
CA HIS A 244 -4.69 -21.80 9.26
C HIS A 244 -5.37 -20.51 8.81
N ASN A 245 -5.01 -20.00 7.64
CA ASN A 245 -5.80 -18.97 6.97
C ASN A 245 -6.83 -19.62 6.03
N GLN A 246 -7.97 -18.96 5.83
CA GLN A 246 -9.03 -19.40 4.91
C GLN A 246 -9.31 -18.33 3.87
N LEU A 247 -9.66 -18.76 2.65
CA LEU A 247 -10.32 -17.89 1.66
C LEU A 247 -11.78 -18.28 1.55
N ALA A 248 -12.68 -17.30 1.60
CA ALA A 248 -14.11 -17.47 1.35
C ALA A 248 -14.61 -16.46 0.32
N ILE A 249 -15.60 -16.85 -0.48
CA ILE A 249 -16.47 -15.88 -1.17
C ILE A 249 -17.64 -15.56 -0.23
N VAL A 250 -17.99 -14.28 -0.13
CA VAL A 250 -19.24 -13.79 0.46
C VAL A 250 -20.02 -12.99 -0.60
N ARG A 251 -21.35 -13.14 -0.65
CA ARG A 251 -22.21 -12.49 -1.67
C ARG A 251 -23.35 -11.65 -1.10
N ALA A 252 -23.77 -11.96 0.12
CA ALA A 252 -24.85 -11.32 0.86
C ALA A 252 -24.74 -11.79 2.32
N ALA A 253 -25.29 -11.01 3.26
CA ALA A 253 -25.54 -11.52 4.62
C ALA A 253 -26.28 -12.86 4.55
N GLY A 254 -25.83 -13.88 5.27
CA GLY A 254 -26.35 -15.25 5.14
C GLY A 254 -25.49 -16.16 4.26
N SER A 255 -24.72 -15.63 3.32
CA SER A 255 -24.13 -16.42 2.23
C SER A 255 -22.61 -16.31 2.13
N GLY A 256 -21.94 -17.41 2.45
CA GLY A 256 -20.51 -17.58 2.23
C GLY A 256 -20.14 -19.01 1.82
N SER A 257 -19.09 -19.16 1.04
CA SER A 257 -18.56 -20.47 0.61
C SER A 257 -17.04 -20.47 0.64
N LEU A 258 -16.44 -21.49 1.27
CA LEU A 258 -14.99 -21.66 1.29
C LEU A 258 -14.44 -21.93 -0.12
N LEU A 259 -13.44 -21.14 -0.50
CA LEU A 259 -12.56 -21.36 -1.63
C LEU A 259 -11.41 -22.27 -1.22
N LEU A 260 -10.62 -21.81 -0.25
CA LEU A 260 -9.48 -22.54 0.32
C LEU A 260 -9.73 -22.75 1.82
N PRO A 261 -9.87 -24.00 2.30
CA PRO A 261 -10.19 -24.29 3.70
C PRO A 261 -8.98 -24.22 4.64
N SER A 262 -7.76 -24.19 4.10
CA SER A 262 -6.52 -24.18 4.89
C SER A 262 -5.31 -23.66 4.08
N GLY A 263 -4.74 -22.54 4.51
CA GLY A 263 -3.41 -22.06 4.13
C GLY A 263 -2.39 -22.24 5.27
N ARG A 264 -1.14 -22.50 4.91
CA ARG A 264 0.02 -22.60 5.81
C ARG A 264 0.62 -21.25 6.18
N GLY A 265 0.35 -20.22 5.38
CA GLY A 265 0.78 -18.85 5.61
C GLY A 265 -0.38 -17.87 5.42
N ASP A 266 -0.11 -16.59 5.65
CA ASP A 266 -1.12 -15.53 5.49
C ASP A 266 -1.47 -15.30 4.02
N TYR A 267 -2.77 -15.21 3.75
CA TYR A 267 -3.27 -14.83 2.44
C TYR A 267 -3.36 -13.30 2.34
N SER A 268 -2.67 -12.71 1.34
CA SER A 268 -2.64 -11.26 1.14
C SER A 268 -2.39 -10.85 -0.32
N GLN A 269 -2.42 -9.54 -0.61
CA GLN A 269 -2.19 -8.96 -1.94
C GLN A 269 -3.17 -9.47 -3.02
N PHE A 270 -4.43 -9.63 -2.65
CA PHE A 270 -5.48 -10.12 -3.55
C PHE A 270 -5.62 -9.24 -4.81
N ARG A 271 -5.48 -9.85 -5.99
CA ARG A 271 -5.79 -9.23 -7.28
C ARG A 271 -6.65 -10.19 -8.08
N LEU A 272 -7.91 -9.81 -8.28
CA LEU A 272 -8.82 -10.53 -9.15
C LEU A 272 -8.49 -10.20 -10.62
N SER A 273 -8.56 -11.19 -11.50
CA SER A 273 -8.48 -10.97 -12.94
C SER A 273 -9.73 -10.23 -13.45
N ALA A 274 -9.61 -9.45 -14.52
CA ALA A 274 -10.73 -8.63 -15.03
C ALA A 274 -11.93 -9.46 -15.52
N ASP A 275 -11.68 -10.68 -16.02
CA ASP A 275 -12.69 -11.68 -16.38
C ASP A 275 -13.27 -12.43 -15.15
N ARG A 276 -12.73 -12.16 -13.95
CA ARG A 276 -13.13 -12.73 -12.65
C ARG A 276 -13.03 -14.25 -12.55
N THR A 277 -12.26 -14.88 -13.43
CA THR A 277 -12.02 -16.34 -13.42
C THR A 277 -10.88 -16.75 -12.47
N CYS A 278 -9.99 -15.81 -12.15
CA CYS A 278 -8.74 -16.07 -11.45
C CYS A 278 -8.46 -15.05 -10.33
N LEU A 279 -7.88 -15.52 -9.23
CA LEU A 279 -7.38 -14.69 -8.13
C LEU A 279 -5.87 -14.90 -7.99
N ALA A 280 -5.09 -13.85 -8.24
CA ALA A 280 -3.69 -13.80 -7.82
C ALA A 280 -3.62 -13.37 -6.34
N PHE A 281 -2.78 -14.05 -5.56
CA PHE A 281 -2.63 -13.81 -4.13
C PHE A 281 -1.28 -14.34 -3.64
N THR A 282 -0.80 -13.86 -2.50
CA THR A 282 0.34 -14.45 -1.80
C THR A 282 -0.13 -15.35 -0.67
N GLU A 283 0.57 -16.46 -0.42
CA GLU A 283 0.44 -17.27 0.79
C GLU A 283 1.80 -17.30 1.51
N GLY A 284 1.95 -16.57 2.62
CA GLY A 284 3.24 -16.50 3.33
C GLY A 284 4.40 -16.02 2.44
N SER A 285 4.16 -14.97 1.64
CA SER A 285 5.03 -14.44 0.56
C SER A 285 5.15 -15.29 -0.72
N GLU A 286 4.65 -16.52 -0.77
CA GLU A 286 4.63 -17.30 -2.00
C GLU A 286 3.55 -16.79 -2.96
N ALA A 287 3.96 -16.28 -4.12
CA ALA A 287 3.08 -15.85 -5.21
C ALA A 287 2.31 -17.04 -5.82
N LYS A 288 0.97 -16.99 -5.76
CA LYS A 288 0.08 -18.07 -6.22
C LYS A 288 -1.09 -17.52 -7.04
N LEU A 289 -1.65 -18.42 -7.84
CA LEU A 289 -2.84 -18.20 -8.63
C LEU A 289 -3.91 -19.23 -8.23
N LEU A 290 -5.12 -18.78 -7.93
CA LEU A 290 -6.30 -19.61 -7.71
C LEU A 290 -7.25 -19.45 -8.90
N ASN A 291 -7.53 -20.53 -9.62
CA ASN A 291 -8.67 -20.57 -10.54
C ASN A 291 -9.96 -20.70 -9.70
N LEU A 292 -10.90 -19.78 -9.86
CA LEU A 292 -12.08 -19.67 -9.00
C LEU A 292 -13.18 -20.69 -9.33
N GLU A 293 -13.17 -21.25 -10.55
CA GLU A 293 -14.09 -22.30 -10.99
C GLU A 293 -13.60 -23.67 -10.54
N THR A 294 -12.37 -24.05 -10.90
CA THR A 294 -11.80 -25.37 -10.60
C THR A 294 -11.28 -25.50 -9.17
N LYS A 295 -11.10 -24.37 -8.47
CA LYS A 295 -10.43 -24.24 -7.16
C LYS A 295 -8.98 -24.71 -7.16
N GLU A 296 -8.36 -24.84 -8.33
CA GLU A 296 -6.96 -25.23 -8.46
C GLU A 296 -6.04 -24.08 -8.09
N VAL A 297 -5.04 -24.36 -7.24
CA VAL A 297 -3.99 -23.42 -6.86
C VAL A 297 -2.69 -23.77 -7.58
N THR A 298 -2.16 -22.85 -8.37
CA THR A 298 -0.89 -22.99 -9.07
C THR A 298 0.11 -21.96 -8.53
N PRO A 299 1.33 -22.36 -8.11
CA PRO A 299 2.37 -21.39 -7.75
C PRO A 299 2.89 -20.68 -9.00
N LEU A 300 3.07 -19.36 -8.92
CA LEU A 300 3.55 -18.56 -10.06
C LEU A 300 5.05 -18.78 -10.33
N PHE A 301 5.82 -19.12 -9.30
CA PHE A 301 7.25 -19.41 -9.39
C PHE A 301 7.58 -20.76 -8.73
N PRO A 302 8.70 -21.41 -9.11
CA PRO A 302 9.27 -22.50 -8.32
C PRO A 302 9.51 -22.06 -6.86
N PRO A 303 9.29 -22.94 -5.86
CA PRO A 303 9.48 -22.57 -4.47
C PRO A 303 10.88 -22.04 -4.16
N THR A 304 10.96 -21.06 -3.26
CA THR A 304 12.17 -20.49 -2.61
C THR A 304 13.10 -19.56 -3.39
N THR A 305 13.04 -19.42 -4.72
CA THR A 305 14.02 -18.58 -5.45
C THR A 305 13.68 -17.10 -5.53
N ARG A 306 12.39 -16.74 -5.48
CA ARG A 306 11.90 -15.37 -5.79
C ARG A 306 11.12 -14.73 -4.64
N ILE A 307 11.12 -13.41 -4.60
CA ILE A 307 10.25 -12.58 -3.78
C ILE A 307 9.43 -11.73 -4.75
N LEU A 308 8.11 -11.84 -4.72
CA LEU A 308 7.25 -10.92 -5.46
C LEU A 308 7.45 -9.50 -4.92
N LEU A 309 7.71 -8.54 -5.81
CA LEU A 309 7.73 -7.12 -5.43
C LEU A 309 6.39 -6.46 -5.76
N ASP A 310 5.87 -6.67 -6.96
CA ASP A 310 4.59 -6.10 -7.40
C ASP A 310 3.99 -6.87 -8.60
N TRP A 311 2.69 -6.70 -8.86
CA TRP A 311 1.97 -7.27 -10.01
C TRP A 311 0.73 -6.46 -10.46
N ALA A 312 0.31 -6.66 -11.70
CA ALA A 312 -1.04 -6.28 -12.15
C ALA A 312 -1.53 -7.24 -13.24
N TRP A 313 -2.84 -7.51 -13.21
CA TRP A 313 -3.52 -8.19 -14.30
C TRP A 313 -3.61 -7.30 -15.54
N SER A 314 -3.45 -7.93 -16.70
CA SER A 314 -3.93 -7.39 -17.97
C SER A 314 -5.43 -7.07 -17.84
N PRO A 315 -5.92 -5.92 -18.37
CA PRO A 315 -7.35 -5.58 -18.38
C PRO A 315 -8.25 -6.61 -19.09
N THR A 316 -7.66 -7.58 -19.80
CA THR A 316 -8.37 -8.73 -20.41
C THR A 316 -8.46 -9.96 -19.48
N GLY A 317 -7.91 -9.90 -18.27
CA GLY A 317 -7.89 -11.00 -17.29
C GLY A 317 -6.89 -12.13 -17.57
N ARG A 318 -6.47 -12.33 -18.82
CA ARG A 318 -5.69 -13.50 -19.24
C ARG A 318 -4.24 -13.57 -18.73
N VAL A 319 -3.53 -12.43 -18.69
CA VAL A 319 -2.09 -12.39 -18.41
C VAL A 319 -1.81 -11.58 -17.16
N LEU A 320 -1.02 -12.13 -16.24
CA LEU A 320 -0.50 -11.43 -15.06
C LEU A 320 0.94 -10.96 -15.38
N ALA A 321 1.22 -9.68 -15.15
CA ALA A 321 2.58 -9.12 -15.20
C ALA A 321 3.03 -8.67 -13.82
N GLY A 322 4.34 -8.59 -13.60
CA GLY A 322 4.89 -8.02 -12.37
C GLY A 322 6.40 -8.08 -12.30
N ILE A 323 6.95 -7.76 -11.13
CA ILE A 323 8.38 -7.89 -10.82
C ILE A 323 8.57 -8.93 -9.71
N ALA A 324 9.59 -9.76 -9.87
CA ALA A 324 10.13 -10.61 -8.81
C ALA A 324 11.60 -10.28 -8.58
N LEU A 325 12.02 -10.22 -7.32
CA LEU A 325 13.42 -10.19 -6.91
C LEU A 325 13.93 -11.62 -6.75
N ASP A 326 14.93 -12.01 -7.53
CA ASP A 326 15.64 -13.27 -7.32
C ASP A 326 16.54 -13.18 -6.08
N ARG A 327 16.36 -14.09 -5.13
CA ARG A 327 17.06 -14.09 -3.84
C ARG A 327 18.55 -14.43 -3.95
N SER A 328 18.95 -15.12 -5.02
CA SER A 328 20.31 -15.61 -5.21
C SER A 328 21.20 -14.60 -5.94
N THR A 329 20.64 -13.89 -6.92
CA THR A 329 21.36 -12.90 -7.73
C THR A 329 21.09 -11.45 -7.31
N SER A 330 20.04 -11.21 -6.52
CA SER A 330 19.46 -9.87 -6.27
C SER A 330 18.97 -9.16 -7.54
N ALA A 331 18.80 -9.88 -8.66
CA ALA A 331 18.24 -9.31 -9.88
C ALA A 331 16.73 -9.09 -9.73
N ARG A 332 16.25 -7.91 -10.11
CA ARG A 332 14.82 -7.63 -10.28
C ARG A 332 14.42 -8.04 -11.70
N GLU A 333 13.60 -9.07 -11.82
CA GLU A 333 13.13 -9.60 -13.11
C GLU A 333 11.65 -9.29 -13.30
N ILE A 334 11.29 -8.79 -14.49
CA ILE A 334 9.91 -8.74 -14.95
C ILE A 334 9.46 -10.16 -15.33
N PHE A 335 8.27 -10.55 -14.89
CA PHE A 335 7.62 -11.80 -15.30
C PHE A 335 6.30 -11.54 -16.02
N LEU A 336 5.91 -12.49 -16.87
CA LEU A 336 4.59 -12.57 -17.49
C LEU A 336 4.07 -14.00 -17.34
N TYR A 337 2.85 -14.17 -16.83
CA TYR A 337 2.21 -15.47 -16.67
C TYR A 337 0.87 -15.50 -17.41
N ASP A 338 0.70 -16.42 -18.36
CA ASP A 338 -0.59 -16.67 -19.00
C ASP A 338 -1.39 -17.63 -18.12
N ALA A 339 -2.47 -17.13 -17.51
CA ALA A 339 -3.29 -17.88 -16.57
C ALA A 339 -4.05 -19.04 -17.21
N ALA A 340 -4.39 -18.93 -18.50
CA ALA A 340 -5.12 -19.96 -19.24
C ALA A 340 -4.19 -21.09 -19.70
N ALA A 341 -2.97 -20.74 -20.16
CA ALA A 341 -1.95 -21.71 -20.54
C ALA A 341 -1.15 -22.26 -19.33
N LYS A 342 -1.26 -21.61 -18.16
CA LYS A 342 -0.52 -21.90 -16.92
C LYS A 342 1.00 -21.85 -17.06
N GLU A 343 1.50 -21.03 -17.99
CA GLU A 343 2.92 -20.93 -18.34
C GLU A 343 3.48 -19.52 -18.17
N GLN A 344 4.78 -19.45 -17.88
CA GLN A 344 5.54 -18.20 -17.91
C GLN A 344 5.89 -17.87 -19.37
N LEU A 345 5.55 -16.66 -19.83
CA LEU A 345 5.90 -16.18 -21.17
C LEU A 345 7.34 -15.67 -21.14
N THR A 346 8.24 -16.27 -21.93
CA THR A 346 9.69 -16.02 -21.86
C THR A 346 10.29 -15.36 -23.11
N PHE A 347 9.48 -14.99 -24.10
CA PHE A 347 9.95 -14.48 -25.41
C PHE A 347 10.78 -13.18 -25.36
N PHE A 348 10.72 -12.45 -24.23
CA PHE A 348 11.51 -11.24 -23.98
C PHE A 348 12.80 -11.52 -23.20
N GLN A 349 12.96 -12.71 -22.60
CA GLN A 349 14.12 -13.06 -21.80
C GLN A 349 15.35 -13.28 -22.70
N GLY A 350 16.53 -12.86 -22.23
CA GLY A 350 17.78 -13.01 -22.97
C GLY A 350 18.01 -12.00 -24.10
N GLN A 351 17.10 -11.04 -24.31
CA GLN A 351 17.37 -9.90 -25.20
C GLN A 351 18.37 -8.96 -24.52
N ALA A 352 19.41 -8.51 -25.23
CA ALA A 352 20.54 -7.77 -24.64
C ALA A 352 20.11 -6.45 -23.96
N ASP A 353 19.09 -5.79 -24.52
CA ASP A 353 18.50 -4.56 -23.99
C ASP A 353 17.54 -4.79 -22.80
N PHE A 354 17.33 -6.06 -22.40
CA PHE A 354 16.48 -6.50 -21.29
C PHE A 354 17.32 -7.06 -20.13
N SER A 355 18.33 -6.28 -19.71
CA SER A 355 19.28 -6.65 -18.63
C SER A 355 19.21 -5.74 -17.41
N GLY A 356 18.14 -4.95 -17.27
CA GLY A 356 18.01 -3.92 -16.24
C GLY A 356 17.82 -4.49 -14.82
N ASP A 357 18.54 -3.91 -13.85
CA ASP A 357 18.05 -3.88 -12.46
C ASP A 357 16.86 -2.91 -12.40
N TYR A 358 15.65 -3.44 -12.65
CA TYR A 358 14.41 -2.68 -12.72
C TYR A 358 14.00 -2.14 -11.35
N GLN A 359 14.59 -1.02 -10.92
CA GLN A 359 14.33 -0.43 -9.60
C GLN A 359 12.82 -0.15 -9.39
N PHE A 360 12.12 0.30 -10.43
CA PHE A 360 10.68 0.61 -10.41
C PHE A 360 10.02 0.20 -11.73
N ALA A 361 9.51 -1.02 -11.83
CA ALA A 361 8.79 -1.52 -13.01
C ALA A 361 7.37 -1.96 -12.66
N TYR A 362 6.54 -1.03 -12.18
CA TYR A 362 5.10 -1.26 -12.15
C TYR A 362 4.62 -1.62 -13.57
N PRO A 363 3.81 -2.67 -13.74
CA PRO A 363 3.29 -3.06 -15.05
C PRO A 363 2.17 -2.12 -15.52
N TYR A 364 2.49 -1.16 -16.40
CA TYR A 364 1.52 -0.24 -17.00
C TYR A 364 0.86 -0.88 -18.23
N TRP A 365 -0.18 -1.68 -18.00
CA TRP A 365 -0.95 -2.32 -19.08
C TRP A 365 -1.73 -1.34 -19.94
N ALA A 366 -1.73 -1.58 -21.25
CA ALA A 366 -2.68 -0.94 -22.16
C ALA A 366 -4.09 -1.55 -21.98
N PRO A 367 -5.17 -0.76 -22.16
CA PRO A 367 -6.55 -1.24 -22.00
C PRO A 367 -6.95 -2.47 -22.83
N ASN A 368 -6.32 -2.71 -23.98
CA ASN A 368 -6.55 -3.90 -24.80
C ASN A 368 -5.83 -5.16 -24.30
N GLY A 369 -5.00 -5.04 -23.26
CA GLY A 369 -4.25 -6.13 -22.65
C GLY A 369 -3.14 -6.74 -23.52
N GLN A 370 -2.87 -6.21 -24.72
CA GLN A 370 -1.86 -6.72 -25.67
C GLN A 370 -0.52 -6.00 -25.58
N ARG A 371 -0.47 -4.86 -24.89
CA ARG A 371 0.72 -4.01 -24.73
C ARG A 371 0.95 -3.69 -23.26
N LEU A 372 2.21 -3.64 -22.88
CA LEU A 372 2.66 -3.36 -21.52
C LEU A 372 3.84 -2.39 -21.57
N LEU A 373 3.76 -1.27 -20.85
CA LEU A 373 4.92 -0.42 -20.59
C LEU A 373 5.55 -0.79 -19.25
N PHE A 374 6.87 -0.67 -19.20
CA PHE A 374 7.64 -0.74 -17.96
C PHE A 374 8.77 0.29 -18.00
N THR A 375 9.21 0.69 -16.82
CA THR A 375 10.16 1.78 -16.62
C THR A 375 11.51 1.30 -16.08
N THR A 376 12.59 1.88 -16.61
CA THR A 376 13.96 1.70 -16.10
C THR A 376 14.53 3.08 -15.79
N GLY A 377 14.09 3.69 -14.68
CA GLY A 377 14.53 5.02 -14.24
C GLY A 377 14.05 6.16 -15.15
N ASN A 378 14.79 6.44 -16.22
CA ASN A 378 14.52 7.50 -17.22
C ASN A 378 14.19 6.92 -18.61
N GLN A 379 13.91 5.62 -18.69
CA GLN A 379 13.57 4.93 -19.94
C GLN A 379 12.21 4.25 -19.81
N ILE A 380 11.41 4.32 -20.88
CA ILE A 380 10.17 3.57 -21.03
C ILE A 380 10.38 2.57 -22.17
N SER A 381 10.08 1.30 -21.90
CA SER A 381 10.11 0.22 -22.88
C SER A 381 8.71 -0.36 -23.06
N LEU A 382 8.45 -0.88 -24.25
CA LEU A 382 7.16 -1.48 -24.63
C LEU A 382 7.33 -2.96 -24.90
N LEU A 383 6.52 -3.78 -24.24
CA LEU A 383 6.36 -5.20 -24.52
C LEU A 383 5.04 -5.41 -25.27
N ASP A 384 5.10 -5.93 -26.48
CA ASP A 384 3.95 -6.20 -27.34
C ASP A 384 3.73 -7.72 -27.44
N LEU A 385 2.63 -8.19 -26.85
CA LEU A 385 2.28 -9.62 -26.77
C LEU A 385 1.84 -10.17 -28.12
N SER A 386 1.24 -9.33 -28.98
CA SER A 386 0.69 -9.73 -30.28
C SER A 386 1.80 -10.08 -31.28
N THR A 387 2.88 -9.30 -31.28
CA THR A 387 4.07 -9.53 -32.09
C THR A 387 5.13 -10.38 -31.39
N ARG A 388 4.97 -10.63 -30.08
CA ARG A 388 5.95 -11.24 -29.17
C ARG A 388 7.31 -10.53 -29.26
N ARG A 389 7.30 -9.20 -29.22
CA ARG A 389 8.49 -8.36 -29.29
C ARG A 389 8.60 -7.43 -28.10
N LEU A 390 9.83 -7.19 -27.71
CA LEU A 390 10.23 -6.08 -26.86
C LEU A 390 10.73 -4.96 -27.76
N HIS A 391 10.23 -3.76 -27.50
CA HIS A 391 10.72 -2.50 -28.04
C HIS A 391 11.38 -1.76 -26.88
N ALA A 392 12.69 -1.95 -26.73
CA ALA A 392 13.45 -1.31 -25.66
C ALA A 392 13.56 0.19 -25.92
N ASN A 393 13.47 0.99 -24.86
CA ASN A 393 13.75 2.43 -24.84
C ASN A 393 12.99 3.24 -25.90
N ILE A 394 11.70 2.91 -26.13
CA ILE A 394 10.82 3.67 -27.03
C ILE A 394 10.71 5.15 -26.63
N VAL A 395 10.92 5.45 -25.35
CA VAL A 395 11.15 6.80 -24.83
C VAL A 395 12.38 6.75 -23.92
N SER A 396 13.26 7.75 -24.06
CA SER A 396 14.41 7.97 -23.18
C SER A 396 14.48 9.46 -22.81
N THR A 397 14.26 9.78 -21.53
CA THR A 397 14.24 11.15 -21.00
C THR A 397 15.57 11.51 -20.35
N ALA A 398 15.85 12.81 -20.18
CA ALA A 398 16.99 13.29 -19.37
C ALA A 398 16.66 13.34 -17.86
N ARG A 399 15.39 13.13 -17.50
CA ARG A 399 14.79 13.29 -16.17
C ARG A 399 14.09 11.97 -15.76
N SER A 400 13.83 11.78 -14.48
CA SER A 400 13.11 10.59 -14.00
C SER A 400 11.66 10.60 -14.47
N VAL A 401 11.16 9.45 -14.93
CA VAL A 401 9.72 9.27 -15.15
C VAL A 401 9.03 9.11 -13.79
N SER A 402 7.92 9.82 -13.57
CA SER A 402 7.14 9.76 -12.33
C SER A 402 5.84 8.98 -12.47
N GLU A 403 5.14 9.11 -13.59
CA GLU A 403 3.80 8.53 -13.76
C GLU A 403 3.54 8.30 -15.25
N ILE A 404 2.77 7.25 -15.57
CA ILE A 404 2.38 6.86 -16.93
C ILE A 404 0.90 6.48 -16.90
N VAL A 405 0.16 6.84 -17.95
CA VAL A 405 -1.24 6.43 -18.18
C VAL A 405 -1.50 6.19 -19.67
N TRP A 406 -2.29 5.18 -20.00
CA TRP A 406 -2.67 4.83 -21.38
C TRP A 406 -3.99 5.49 -21.81
N SER A 407 -4.14 5.76 -23.10
CA SER A 407 -5.44 6.06 -23.72
C SER A 407 -6.27 4.79 -23.89
N SER A 408 -7.61 4.94 -23.91
CA SER A 408 -8.56 3.82 -24.03
C SER A 408 -8.39 2.99 -25.32
N ASP A 409 -7.93 3.61 -26.41
CA ASP A 409 -7.62 2.94 -27.69
C ASP A 409 -6.35 2.05 -27.67
N SER A 410 -5.56 2.11 -26.59
CA SER A 410 -4.26 1.41 -26.48
C SER A 410 -3.22 1.79 -27.55
N GLN A 411 -3.41 2.92 -28.24
CA GLN A 411 -2.48 3.45 -29.24
C GLN A 411 -1.69 4.66 -28.73
N SER A 412 -2.09 5.31 -27.65
CA SER A 412 -1.36 6.44 -27.07
C SER A 412 -1.11 6.25 -25.57
N PHE A 413 -0.08 6.91 -25.05
CA PHE A 413 0.12 7.04 -23.61
C PHE A 413 0.60 8.44 -23.28
N ALA A 414 0.34 8.88 -22.05
CA ALA A 414 0.92 10.08 -21.48
C ALA A 414 1.84 9.69 -20.34
N TYR A 415 2.90 10.46 -20.15
CA TYR A 415 3.83 10.29 -19.04
C TYR A 415 4.33 11.63 -18.54
N VAL A 416 4.84 11.64 -17.32
CA VAL A 416 5.42 12.82 -16.69
C VAL A 416 6.88 12.55 -16.34
N GLU A 417 7.75 13.46 -16.77
CA GLU A 417 9.15 13.53 -16.34
C GLU A 417 9.32 14.63 -15.27
N VAL A 418 10.07 14.38 -14.21
CA VAL A 418 10.25 15.32 -13.10
C VAL A 418 11.72 15.69 -12.92
N GLU A 419 12.00 16.99 -12.73
CA GLU A 419 13.33 17.51 -12.45
C GLU A 419 13.52 17.88 -10.98
N GLY A 420 14.59 17.31 -10.40
CA GLY A 420 14.99 17.59 -9.03
C GLY A 420 14.50 16.53 -8.04
N LYS A 421 14.75 16.80 -6.76
CA LYS A 421 14.25 16.08 -5.60
C LYS A 421 13.97 17.13 -4.53
N THR A 422 13.10 16.81 -3.57
CA THR A 422 12.90 17.68 -2.42
C THR A 422 14.20 17.90 -1.65
N ARG A 423 14.30 19.04 -0.96
CA ARG A 423 15.46 19.38 -0.13
C ARG A 423 15.34 18.74 1.25
N ASP A 424 14.14 18.76 1.84
CA ASP A 424 13.85 18.00 3.05
C ASP A 424 13.40 16.57 2.73
N LYS A 425 13.66 15.64 3.66
CA LYS A 425 13.11 14.28 3.69
C LYS A 425 11.83 14.21 4.53
N ASN A 426 11.51 15.25 5.30
CA ASN A 426 10.44 15.31 6.30
C ASN A 426 9.23 16.16 5.89
N GLU A 427 9.38 17.00 4.86
CA GLU A 427 8.33 17.82 4.26
C GLU A 427 8.38 17.64 2.74
N PHE A 428 7.22 17.51 2.11
CA PHE A 428 7.08 17.68 0.67
C PHE A 428 6.60 19.10 0.37
N ASN A 429 7.40 19.83 -0.40
CA ASN A 429 7.05 21.16 -0.89
C ASN A 429 7.24 21.15 -2.40
N ASP A 430 6.19 21.41 -3.17
CA ASP A 430 6.24 21.38 -4.63
C ASP A 430 7.30 22.33 -5.21
N ARG A 431 7.57 23.45 -4.54
CA ARG A 431 8.62 24.43 -4.88
C ARG A 431 10.04 23.91 -4.80
N ASP A 432 10.27 22.75 -4.18
CA ASP A 432 11.58 22.09 -4.22
C ASP A 432 11.80 21.32 -5.54
N LEU A 433 10.73 20.99 -6.27
CA LEU A 433 10.83 20.48 -7.63
C LEU A 433 11.27 21.63 -8.55
N ARG A 434 12.23 21.37 -9.44
CA ARG A 434 12.66 22.37 -10.43
C ARG A 434 11.63 22.56 -11.54
N GLY A 435 10.83 21.53 -11.75
CA GLY A 435 9.68 21.47 -12.64
C GLY A 435 9.39 20.04 -13.07
N TRP A 436 8.35 19.88 -13.88
CA TRP A 436 8.01 18.64 -14.54
C TRP A 436 7.55 18.91 -15.98
N THR A 437 7.60 17.89 -16.83
CA THR A 437 7.00 17.91 -18.18
C THR A 437 6.02 16.76 -18.32
N LEU A 438 4.76 17.05 -18.62
CA LEU A 438 3.79 16.09 -19.15
C LEU A 438 4.02 15.99 -20.65
N ARG A 439 4.07 14.77 -21.19
CA ARG A 439 4.20 14.48 -22.62
C ARG A 439 3.21 13.40 -23.02
N ARG A 440 2.73 13.46 -24.27
CA ARG A 440 1.90 12.41 -24.90
C ARG A 440 2.67 11.78 -26.05
N CYS A 441 2.61 10.47 -26.16
CA CYS A 441 3.18 9.69 -27.26
C CYS A 441 2.12 8.82 -27.93
N TYR A 442 2.19 8.72 -29.26
CA TYR A 442 1.50 7.72 -30.07
C TYR A 442 2.41 6.54 -30.36
N VAL A 443 1.92 5.32 -30.20
CA VAL A 443 2.62 4.06 -30.47
C VAL A 443 2.27 3.57 -31.87
N THR A 444 3.24 3.59 -32.77
CA THR A 444 3.08 3.09 -34.14
C THR A 444 2.87 1.57 -34.19
N PRO A 445 2.35 1.02 -35.31
CA PRO A 445 2.30 -0.43 -35.53
C PRO A 445 3.67 -1.13 -35.50
N THR A 446 4.77 -0.38 -35.65
CA THR A 446 6.15 -0.88 -35.53
C THR A 446 6.69 -0.83 -34.09
N GLY A 447 5.88 -0.41 -33.12
CA GLY A 447 6.23 -0.29 -31.71
C GLY A 447 7.10 0.92 -31.37
N GLN A 448 7.23 1.90 -32.27
CA GLN A 448 7.94 3.16 -32.00
C GLN A 448 6.98 4.16 -31.34
N ALA A 449 7.47 4.94 -30.37
CA ALA A 449 6.72 6.06 -29.82
C ALA A 449 7.06 7.36 -30.57
N ILE A 450 6.03 8.11 -30.96
CA ILE A 450 6.13 9.44 -31.55
C ILE A 450 5.50 10.43 -30.57
N GLU A 451 6.29 11.37 -30.03
CA GLU A 451 5.76 12.44 -29.19
C GLU A 451 4.86 13.39 -30.01
N ASP A 452 3.77 13.84 -29.39
CA ASP A 452 2.88 14.89 -29.91
C ASP A 452 3.19 16.22 -29.20
N PRO A 453 3.97 17.14 -29.81
CA PRO A 453 4.41 18.36 -29.14
C PRO A 453 3.27 19.33 -28.81
N ALA A 454 2.08 19.18 -29.43
CA ALA A 454 0.91 19.99 -29.10
C ALA A 454 0.26 19.58 -27.76
N GLN A 455 0.66 18.42 -27.22
CA GLN A 455 0.16 17.83 -25.98
C GLN A 455 1.20 17.85 -24.85
N THR A 456 2.30 18.58 -25.04
CA THR A 456 3.37 18.73 -24.06
C THR A 456 3.12 19.93 -23.15
N HIS A 457 3.22 19.75 -21.84
CA HIS A 457 3.00 20.79 -20.81
C HIS A 457 4.15 20.79 -19.81
N THR A 458 4.60 21.97 -19.37
CA THR A 458 5.67 22.13 -18.37
C THR A 458 5.19 23.05 -17.26
N SER A 459 5.37 22.67 -16.00
CA SER A 459 5.10 23.53 -14.84
C SER A 459 6.06 23.26 -13.68
N ARG A 460 5.86 23.97 -12.57
CA ARG A 460 6.56 23.81 -11.28
C ARG A 460 5.65 23.45 -10.10
N SER A 461 4.33 23.52 -10.30
CA SER A 461 3.34 23.08 -9.32
C SER A 461 3.47 21.58 -9.04
N THR A 462 2.72 21.01 -8.08
CA THR A 462 2.50 19.55 -8.10
C THR A 462 1.58 19.17 -9.25
N LEU A 463 1.86 18.01 -9.85
CA LEU A 463 0.95 17.34 -10.78
C LEU A 463 0.58 15.95 -10.29
N LYS A 464 -0.64 15.53 -10.65
CA LYS A 464 -1.14 14.16 -10.61
C LYS A 464 -1.76 13.85 -11.98
N LEU A 465 -1.30 12.83 -12.70
CA LEU A 465 -2.04 12.33 -13.88
C LEU A 465 -3.32 11.65 -13.40
N VAL A 466 -4.41 11.89 -14.14
CA VAL A 466 -5.65 11.13 -13.98
C VAL A 466 -5.72 10.12 -15.11
N GLY A 467 -5.79 10.60 -16.35
CA GLY A 467 -5.82 9.76 -17.55
C GLY A 467 -6.17 10.53 -18.80
N PHE A 468 -6.98 9.94 -19.67
CA PHE A 468 -7.41 10.57 -20.94
C PHE A 468 -8.88 11.01 -20.84
N TRP A 469 -9.16 12.23 -21.29
CA TRP A 469 -10.52 12.80 -21.38
C TRP A 469 -11.17 12.50 -22.74
N THR A 470 -10.34 12.45 -23.77
CA THR A 470 -10.62 12.00 -25.14
C THR A 470 -9.38 11.25 -25.62
N LEU A 471 -9.41 10.56 -26.76
CA LEU A 471 -8.26 9.81 -27.30
C LEU A 471 -6.99 10.67 -27.51
N ASP A 472 -7.19 11.98 -27.57
CA ASP A 472 -6.22 12.99 -27.97
C ASP A 472 -5.89 14.03 -26.89
N ARG A 473 -6.63 14.08 -25.77
CA ARG A 473 -6.41 15.02 -24.66
C ARG A 473 -6.24 14.32 -23.31
N VAL A 474 -5.22 14.74 -22.57
CA VAL A 474 -4.84 14.20 -21.26
C VAL A 474 -5.49 15.04 -20.16
N LEU A 475 -6.13 14.37 -19.21
CA LEU A 475 -6.65 14.92 -17.96
C LEU A 475 -5.59 14.79 -16.86
N PHE A 476 -5.24 15.90 -16.25
CA PHE A 476 -4.33 15.96 -15.11
C PHE A 476 -4.86 16.93 -14.05
N LEU A 477 -4.42 16.75 -12.81
CA LEU A 477 -4.57 17.74 -11.76
C LEU A 477 -3.26 18.50 -11.61
N GLU A 478 -3.33 19.82 -11.48
CA GLU A 478 -2.19 20.70 -11.21
C GLU A 478 -2.52 21.62 -10.03
N GLY A 479 -1.60 21.78 -9.09
CA GLY A 479 -1.84 22.61 -7.91
C GLY A 479 -0.65 22.77 -6.99
N HIS A 480 -0.77 23.70 -6.03
CA HIS A 480 0.29 23.91 -5.04
C HIS A 480 0.07 22.98 -3.85
N LEU A 481 0.97 22.01 -3.71
CA LEU A 481 0.96 21.05 -2.61
C LEU A 481 2.15 21.30 -1.70
N VAL A 482 1.85 21.74 -0.48
CA VAL A 482 2.77 21.74 0.65
C VAL A 482 2.21 20.78 1.68
N SER A 483 2.94 19.70 1.92
CA SER A 483 2.59 18.65 2.86
C SER A 483 3.74 18.51 3.85
N PRO A 484 3.57 18.83 5.15
CA PRO A 484 4.38 18.16 6.18
C PRO A 484 4.23 16.63 6.01
N ARG A 485 5.02 15.81 6.71
CA ARG A 485 4.81 14.34 6.73
C ARG A 485 3.43 13.98 7.34
N LEU A 486 2.39 14.07 6.52
CA LEU A 486 1.00 13.87 6.91
C LEU A 486 0.75 12.38 7.16
N GLN A 487 0.57 12.05 8.44
CA GLN A 487 -0.06 10.81 8.89
C GLN A 487 -1.58 10.85 8.74
N GLU A 488 -2.16 11.98 8.33
CA GLU A 488 -3.59 12.09 8.04
C GLU A 488 -3.97 11.21 6.85
N CYS A 489 -4.88 10.27 7.11
CA CYS A 489 -5.49 9.39 6.12
C CYS A 489 -6.30 10.17 5.07
N VAL A 490 -7.12 11.15 5.51
CA VAL A 490 -8.06 11.89 4.66
C VAL A 490 -7.62 13.34 4.53
N GLN A 491 -7.34 13.77 3.30
CA GLN A 491 -6.82 15.10 2.99
C GLN A 491 -7.74 15.82 2.01
N ASN A 492 -8.09 17.07 2.32
CA ASN A 492 -8.87 17.92 1.42
C ASN A 492 -7.94 18.78 0.57
N LEU A 493 -7.85 18.47 -0.73
CA LEU A 493 -7.10 19.25 -1.72
C LEU A 493 -8.01 20.11 -2.61
N SER A 494 -9.29 20.24 -2.26
CA SER A 494 -10.24 21.12 -2.95
C SER A 494 -9.73 22.56 -2.92
N GLY A 495 -9.69 23.23 -4.06
CA GLY A 495 -9.11 24.58 -4.21
C GLY A 495 -7.58 24.64 -4.22
N GLN A 496 -6.87 23.59 -3.77
CA GLN A 496 -5.41 23.50 -3.91
C GLN A 496 -5.01 22.95 -5.29
N MET A 497 -5.81 22.03 -5.84
CA MET A 497 -5.62 21.40 -7.15
C MET A 497 -6.72 21.83 -8.13
N ALA A 498 -6.33 22.14 -9.37
CA ALA A 498 -7.23 22.39 -10.50
C ALA A 498 -7.20 21.20 -11.47
N ALA A 499 -8.36 20.77 -11.98
CA ALA A 499 -8.45 19.77 -13.05
C ALA A 499 -8.27 20.43 -14.42
N ARG A 500 -7.37 19.90 -15.24
CA ARG A 500 -6.94 20.50 -16.51
C ARG A 500 -6.90 19.48 -17.64
N LEU A 501 -7.25 19.95 -18.83
CA LEU A 501 -7.04 19.23 -20.09
C LEU A 501 -5.95 19.88 -20.91
N THR A 502 -5.05 19.06 -21.47
CA THR A 502 -4.11 19.49 -22.54
C THR A 502 -4.85 20.16 -23.72
N PRO A 503 -4.18 20.97 -24.55
CA PRO A 503 -4.82 21.65 -25.68
C PRO A 503 -5.52 20.66 -26.63
N THR A 504 -6.48 21.11 -27.44
CA THR A 504 -6.99 20.25 -28.53
C THR A 504 -5.93 20.17 -29.64
N PRO A 505 -5.51 18.96 -30.09
CA PRO A 505 -4.53 18.84 -31.15
C PRO A 505 -5.06 19.39 -32.49
N GLY A 506 -4.14 19.80 -33.37
CA GLY A 506 -4.48 20.37 -34.68
C GLY A 506 -5.00 21.82 -34.67
N LEU A 507 -5.38 22.35 -33.49
CA LEU A 507 -5.70 23.76 -33.29
C LEU A 507 -4.41 24.58 -33.41
N LYS A 508 -4.07 24.96 -34.65
CA LYS A 508 -2.93 25.84 -34.97
C LYS A 508 -3.02 27.08 -34.08
N GLN A 509 -1.95 27.40 -33.35
CA GLN A 509 -1.84 28.63 -32.57
C GLN A 509 -1.90 29.85 -33.51
N GLY A 510 -3.12 30.28 -33.80
CA GLY A 510 -3.45 31.22 -34.87
C GLY A 510 -3.18 32.66 -34.47
N GLY A 511 -1.93 33.09 -34.52
CA GLY A 511 -1.58 34.50 -34.38
C GLY A 511 -0.13 34.73 -34.01
N SER A 512 0.65 35.30 -34.92
CA SER A 512 1.98 35.86 -34.63
C SER A 512 1.94 37.20 -33.89
N GLY A 513 0.74 37.69 -33.53
CA GLY A 513 0.55 38.98 -32.87
C GLY A 513 1.05 38.98 -31.42
N PRO A 514 1.54 40.13 -30.91
CA PRO A 514 2.06 40.23 -29.54
C PRO A 514 1.00 39.92 -28.47
N ALA A 515 -0.29 40.20 -28.72
CA ALA A 515 -1.39 39.84 -27.83
C ALA A 515 -1.68 38.32 -27.80
N ALA A 516 -1.37 37.59 -28.88
CA ALA A 516 -1.51 36.13 -28.89
C ALA A 516 -0.42 35.44 -28.06
N ARG A 517 0.76 36.07 -27.86
CA ARG A 517 1.83 35.51 -27.02
C ARG A 517 1.50 35.46 -25.53
N THR A 518 0.61 36.33 -25.03
CA THR A 518 0.12 36.29 -23.64
C THR A 518 -1.08 35.35 -23.46
N ALA A 519 -1.85 35.08 -24.52
CA ALA A 519 -2.94 34.09 -24.50
C ALA A 519 -2.49 32.65 -24.79
N ALA A 520 -1.42 32.47 -25.57
CA ALA A 520 -0.83 31.15 -25.86
C ALA A 520 -0.14 30.49 -24.65
N THR A 521 -0.01 31.19 -23.52
CA THR A 521 0.71 30.74 -22.32
C THR A 521 0.01 29.64 -21.51
N THR A 522 -1.24 29.28 -21.85
CA THR A 522 -1.89 28.07 -21.31
C THR A 522 -2.41 27.18 -22.44
N GLY A 523 -3.48 27.56 -23.14
CA GLY A 523 -4.13 26.66 -24.13
C GLY A 523 -4.79 25.40 -23.55
N PHE A 524 -4.58 25.14 -22.25
CA PHE A 524 -5.31 24.19 -21.43
C PHE A 524 -6.76 24.64 -21.25
N VAL A 525 -7.64 23.67 -20.97
CA VAL A 525 -9.00 23.96 -20.51
C VAL A 525 -9.08 23.54 -19.04
N ASP A 526 -9.27 24.50 -18.14
CA ASP A 526 -9.64 24.24 -16.75
C ASP A 526 -11.05 23.63 -16.71
N LEU A 527 -11.24 22.59 -15.90
CA LEU A 527 -12.52 21.91 -15.71
C LEU A 527 -13.11 22.24 -14.34
N PRO A 528 -14.46 22.28 -14.22
CA PRO A 528 -15.13 22.53 -12.95
C PRO A 528 -14.98 21.31 -12.02
N LEU A 529 -13.95 21.34 -11.17
CA LEU A 529 -13.70 20.36 -10.11
C LEU A 529 -14.38 20.83 -8.83
N LYS A 530 -15.47 20.16 -8.40
CA LYS A 530 -16.22 20.56 -7.20
C LYS A 530 -15.47 20.26 -5.90
N TYR A 531 -14.74 19.15 -5.87
CA TYR A 531 -13.92 18.74 -4.74
C TYR A 531 -12.77 17.82 -5.19
N CYS A 532 -11.73 17.76 -4.38
CA CYS A 532 -10.59 16.86 -4.54
C CYS A 532 -10.22 16.31 -3.16
N TRP A 533 -10.59 15.06 -2.89
CA TRP A 533 -10.25 14.37 -1.65
C TRP A 533 -9.21 13.29 -1.93
N VAL A 534 -8.24 13.16 -1.04
CA VAL A 534 -7.23 12.09 -1.10
C VAL A 534 -7.32 11.26 0.17
N ILE A 535 -7.56 9.97 0.00
CA ILE A 535 -7.76 9.01 1.09
C ILE A 535 -6.72 7.90 0.95
N LYS A 536 -5.80 7.81 1.92
CA LYS A 536 -4.81 6.73 2.00
C LYS A 536 -5.40 5.55 2.75
N ASN A 537 -4.97 4.32 2.46
CA ASN A 537 -5.36 3.15 3.27
C ASN A 537 -5.07 3.40 4.77
N LEU A 538 -6.10 3.18 5.60
CA LEU A 538 -6.17 3.62 7.00
C LEU A 538 -5.20 2.90 7.93
N ASP A 539 -4.91 1.63 7.66
CA ASP A 539 -3.86 0.85 8.35
C ASP A 539 -2.44 1.37 8.05
N GLY A 540 -2.30 2.24 7.05
CA GLY A 540 -1.05 2.79 6.52
C GLY A 540 -0.33 3.81 7.42
N ARG A 541 -0.12 3.50 8.71
CA ARG A 541 1.11 4.01 9.35
C ARG A 541 2.27 3.48 8.51
N PHE A 542 3.15 4.35 8.01
CA PHE A 542 4.30 3.97 7.17
C PHE A 542 5.15 2.88 7.84
N GLN A 543 4.91 1.62 7.48
CA GLN A 543 5.64 0.48 7.99
C GLN A 543 6.81 0.18 7.05
N ASN A 544 8.03 0.43 7.53
CA ASN A 544 9.26 0.10 6.82
C ASN A 544 9.40 -1.43 6.74
N VAL A 545 9.10 -2.02 5.59
CA VAL A 545 9.14 -3.49 5.41
C VAL A 545 10.58 -3.99 5.28
N TYR A 546 11.50 -3.24 4.67
CA TYR A 546 12.92 -3.60 4.65
C TYR A 546 13.81 -2.44 4.19
N ASP A 547 14.97 -2.26 4.84
CA ASP A 547 16.16 -1.68 4.20
C ASP A 547 17.09 -2.86 3.86
N THR A 548 17.41 -3.02 2.58
CA THR A 548 18.32 -4.09 2.12
C THR A 548 19.75 -3.97 2.67
N GLY A 549 20.14 -2.84 3.25
CA GLY A 549 21.48 -2.59 3.78
C GLY A 549 22.55 -2.36 2.69
N TYR A 550 22.22 -2.57 1.43
CA TYR A 550 23.13 -2.44 0.30
C TYR A 550 22.98 -1.07 -0.39
N GLY A 551 23.70 -0.07 0.15
CA GLY A 551 24.19 1.10 -0.61
C GLY A 551 23.16 2.12 -1.12
N HIS A 552 22.53 2.88 -0.22
CA HIS A 552 21.94 4.23 -0.44
C HIS A 552 20.94 4.47 -1.59
N ARG A 553 20.56 3.45 -2.38
CA ARG A 553 19.65 3.56 -3.53
C ARG A 553 18.54 2.51 -3.56
N ASN A 554 18.56 1.55 -2.65
CA ASN A 554 17.44 0.62 -2.52
C ASN A 554 16.28 1.32 -1.80
N HIS A 555 15.08 1.18 -2.35
CA HIS A 555 13.88 1.71 -1.74
C HIS A 555 13.56 0.93 -0.47
N LEU A 556 13.14 1.67 0.55
CA LEU A 556 12.39 1.12 1.67
C LEU A 556 11.12 0.54 1.08
N PHE A 557 10.96 -0.78 1.14
CA PHE A 557 9.69 -1.39 0.77
C PHE A 557 8.65 -0.92 1.78
N VAL A 558 7.58 -0.28 1.30
CA VAL A 558 6.43 0.09 2.12
C VAL A 558 5.41 -1.04 2.02
N GLU A 559 4.60 -1.20 3.05
CA GLU A 559 3.37 -1.97 2.93
C GLU A 559 2.47 -1.33 1.86
N GLU A 560 1.98 -2.14 0.92
CA GLU A 560 1.30 -1.71 -0.32
C GLU A 560 0.29 -0.56 -0.08
N GLN A 561 0.71 0.68 -0.36
CA GLN A 561 -0.14 1.84 -0.15
C GLN A 561 -1.00 2.07 -1.37
N VAL A 562 -2.31 1.97 -1.18
CA VAL A 562 -3.30 2.49 -2.14
C VAL A 562 -3.72 3.87 -1.68
N THR A 563 -3.53 4.85 -2.56
CA THR A 563 -4.04 6.22 -2.41
C THR A 563 -5.25 6.40 -3.32
N THR A 564 -6.43 6.57 -2.73
CA THR A 564 -7.68 6.83 -3.45
C THR A 564 -7.90 8.33 -3.61
N TRP A 565 -7.95 8.80 -4.85
CA TRP A 565 -8.28 10.18 -5.22
C TRP A 565 -9.75 10.25 -5.61
N PHE A 566 -10.55 10.97 -4.84
CA PHE A 566 -11.99 11.13 -5.07
C PHE A 566 -12.28 12.53 -5.60
N LEU A 567 -12.66 12.61 -6.88
CA LEU A 567 -12.75 13.85 -7.65
C LEU A 567 -14.19 14.17 -8.02
N GLY A 568 -14.66 15.35 -7.62
CA GLY A 568 -15.97 15.89 -7.96
C GLY A 568 -16.00 16.42 -9.39
N LEU A 569 -15.76 15.51 -10.34
CA LEU A 569 -15.55 15.80 -11.75
C LEU A 569 -16.39 14.86 -12.60
N ARG A 570 -17.28 15.41 -13.42
CA ARG A 570 -18.07 14.65 -14.40
C ARG A 570 -17.25 14.41 -15.66
N LEU A 571 -17.00 13.15 -16.01
CA LEU A 571 -16.32 12.77 -17.25
C LEU A 571 -17.31 12.67 -18.44
N PRO A 572 -16.82 12.69 -19.69
CA PRO A 572 -17.60 12.33 -20.88
C PRO A 572 -18.05 10.87 -20.85
N GLU A 573 -19.11 10.55 -21.59
CA GLU A 573 -19.58 9.18 -21.78
C GLU A 573 -18.49 8.29 -22.43
N GLY A 574 -18.40 7.03 -22.00
CA GLY A 574 -17.40 6.09 -22.48
C GLY A 574 -15.99 6.23 -21.87
N ILE A 575 -15.70 7.29 -21.11
CA ILE A 575 -14.46 7.41 -20.35
C ILE A 575 -14.61 6.70 -18.99
N PRO A 576 -13.72 5.76 -18.60
CA PRO A 576 -13.80 5.10 -17.31
C PRO A 576 -13.70 6.09 -16.16
N ALA A 577 -14.71 6.10 -15.28
CA ALA A 577 -14.75 6.94 -14.09
C ALA A 577 -13.75 6.50 -13.01
N ARG A 578 -13.36 5.22 -12.99
CA ARG A 578 -12.31 4.66 -12.14
C ARG A 578 -11.06 4.40 -12.98
N GLN A 579 -9.91 4.95 -12.58
CA GLN A 579 -8.64 4.84 -13.29
C GLN A 579 -7.51 4.49 -12.31
N GLU A 580 -6.66 3.54 -12.67
CA GLU A 580 -5.52 3.10 -11.85
C GLU A 580 -4.20 3.61 -12.45
N THR A 581 -3.34 4.12 -11.59
CA THR A 581 -2.07 4.78 -11.93
C THR A 581 -1.01 4.40 -10.89
N TYR A 582 0.27 4.53 -11.23
CA TYR A 582 1.36 4.26 -10.29
C TYR A 582 2.39 5.38 -10.33
N ASN A 583 2.70 5.92 -9.15
CA ASN A 583 3.60 7.05 -8.98
C ASN A 583 4.97 6.59 -8.45
N LEU A 584 6.01 6.86 -9.24
CA LEU A 584 7.41 6.50 -9.05
C LEU A 584 8.20 7.57 -8.29
N LEU A 585 7.59 8.70 -7.90
CA LEU A 585 8.26 9.73 -7.11
C LEU A 585 8.64 9.19 -5.73
N PRO A 586 9.92 9.30 -5.32
CA PRO A 586 10.34 8.82 -4.02
C PRO A 586 9.89 9.76 -2.88
N SER A 587 9.99 9.25 -1.66
CA SER A 587 9.88 10.02 -0.42
C SER A 587 10.67 11.33 -0.48
N PRO A 588 10.07 12.47 -0.08
CA PRO A 588 8.87 12.61 0.77
C PRO A 588 7.55 12.82 0.02
N TYR A 589 7.45 12.60 -1.30
CA TYR A 589 6.18 12.78 -2.01
C TYR A 589 5.05 11.98 -1.31
N PRO A 590 3.89 12.60 -1.00
CA PRO A 590 2.94 11.98 -0.05
C PRO A 590 2.04 10.89 -0.66
N TYR A 591 2.03 10.69 -1.99
CA TYR A 591 1.10 9.82 -2.72
C TYR A 591 1.83 8.85 -3.68
N GLN A 592 2.86 8.19 -3.17
CA GLN A 592 3.70 7.24 -3.93
C GLN A 592 2.90 5.96 -4.26
N GLU A 593 3.47 5.11 -5.11
CA GLU A 593 2.94 3.77 -5.40
C GLU A 593 1.54 3.81 -6.06
N ARG A 594 0.63 2.92 -5.66
CA ARG A 594 -0.65 2.69 -6.32
C ARG A 594 -1.63 3.82 -6.03
N ASN A 595 -2.15 4.42 -7.08
CA ASN A 595 -3.12 5.49 -7.02
C ASN A 595 -4.39 5.09 -7.79
N VAL A 596 -5.53 5.06 -7.10
CA VAL A 596 -6.84 4.80 -7.69
C VAL A 596 -7.59 6.13 -7.74
N THR A 597 -7.88 6.64 -8.94
CA THR A 597 -8.66 7.87 -9.11
C THR A 597 -10.09 7.52 -9.49
N ILE A 598 -11.05 8.11 -8.76
CA ILE A 598 -12.49 7.98 -8.98
C ILE A 598 -13.06 9.36 -9.28
N CYS A 599 -13.50 9.56 -10.51
CA CYS A 599 -14.16 10.77 -10.99
C CYS A 599 -15.68 10.57 -10.91
N GLN A 600 -16.28 11.04 -9.81
CA GLN A 600 -17.71 10.90 -9.57
C GLN A 600 -18.23 12.19 -8.94
N ASP A 601 -19.31 12.73 -9.48
CA ASP A 601 -19.97 13.94 -8.99
C ASP A 601 -21.05 13.58 -7.95
N LEU A 602 -20.61 13.27 -6.72
CA LEU A 602 -21.51 12.94 -5.62
C LEU A 602 -22.13 14.21 -4.99
N PRO A 603 -23.36 14.10 -4.47
CA PRO A 603 -23.96 15.10 -3.58
C PRO A 603 -23.05 15.46 -2.38
N PRO A 604 -23.00 16.73 -1.92
CA PRO A 604 -22.08 17.16 -0.85
C PRO A 604 -22.24 16.42 0.48
N ASP A 605 -23.47 16.01 0.81
CA ASP A 605 -23.83 15.19 1.96
C ASP A 605 -23.23 13.78 1.90
N GLN A 606 -23.20 13.15 0.72
CA GLN A 606 -22.55 11.84 0.52
C GLN A 606 -21.02 11.94 0.60
N VAL A 607 -20.44 13.03 0.07
CA VAL A 607 -18.99 13.28 0.18
C VAL A 607 -18.59 13.52 1.63
N LYS A 608 -19.35 14.37 2.33
CA LYS A 608 -19.19 14.58 3.77
C LYS A 608 -19.28 13.25 4.51
N GLY A 609 -20.35 12.50 4.30
CA GLY A 609 -20.57 11.17 4.89
C GLY A 609 -19.44 10.18 4.62
N LEU A 610 -18.86 10.15 3.41
CA LEU A 610 -17.68 9.34 3.11
C LEU A 610 -16.46 9.77 3.96
N THR A 611 -16.15 11.07 3.98
CA THR A 611 -14.98 11.57 4.72
C THR A 611 -15.15 11.43 6.23
N ASP A 612 -16.37 11.61 6.73
CA ASP A 612 -16.77 11.45 8.12
C ASP A 612 -16.74 9.98 8.53
N MET A 613 -17.20 9.07 7.67
CA MET A 613 -17.11 7.63 7.89
C MET A 613 -15.65 7.19 8.06
N VAL A 614 -14.79 7.63 7.14
CA VAL A 614 -13.37 7.27 7.13
C VAL A 614 -12.62 7.87 8.33
N LYS A 615 -12.89 9.12 8.70
CA LYS A 615 -12.25 9.79 9.85
C LYS A 615 -12.76 9.29 11.20
N GLY A 616 -14.08 9.23 11.38
CA GLY A 616 -14.74 9.03 12.68
C GLY A 616 -14.80 7.57 13.12
N TYR A 617 -14.85 6.62 12.18
CA TYR A 617 -15.04 5.20 12.50
C TYR A 617 -13.79 4.33 12.27
N ASN A 618 -12.65 4.93 11.91
CA ASN A 618 -11.35 4.27 11.82
C ASN A 618 -11.40 2.91 11.09
N LEU A 619 -12.01 2.90 9.90
CA LEU A 619 -12.14 1.68 9.08
C LEU A 619 -10.73 1.12 8.79
N ARG A 620 -10.61 -0.18 8.55
CA ARG A 620 -9.29 -0.80 8.23
C ARG A 620 -8.93 -0.65 6.75
N ARG A 621 -9.88 -1.02 5.89
CA ARG A 621 -9.82 -0.93 4.43
C ARG A 621 -11.22 -0.62 3.92
N PHE A 622 -11.33 0.14 2.84
CA PHE A 622 -12.56 0.26 2.07
C PHE A 622 -12.25 0.24 0.57
N GLU A 623 -13.22 -0.20 -0.22
CA GLU A 623 -13.19 -0.16 -1.68
C GLU A 623 -14.57 0.24 -2.20
N ILE A 624 -14.59 0.81 -3.39
CA ILE A 624 -15.81 1.16 -4.11
C ILE A 624 -15.91 0.24 -5.34
N SER A 625 -17.11 -0.29 -5.59
CA SER A 625 -17.41 -1.16 -6.72
C SER A 625 -17.10 -0.52 -8.07
N GLU A 626 -16.85 -1.32 -9.11
CA GLU A 626 -16.57 -0.80 -10.45
C GLU A 626 -17.70 0.05 -11.04
N SER A 627 -18.94 -0.22 -10.63
CA SER A 627 -20.15 0.55 -10.95
C SER A 627 -20.29 1.86 -10.18
N LEU A 628 -19.43 2.12 -9.19
CA LEU A 628 -19.45 3.31 -8.33
C LEU A 628 -20.80 3.56 -7.65
N ASP A 629 -21.54 2.50 -7.34
CA ASP A 629 -22.85 2.53 -6.67
C ASP A 629 -22.80 1.94 -5.25
N ARG A 630 -21.81 1.10 -4.95
CA ARG A 630 -21.66 0.37 -3.70
C ARG A 630 -20.27 0.53 -3.10
N ILE A 631 -20.24 0.66 -1.78
CA ILE A 631 -19.02 0.71 -0.97
C ILE A 631 -18.93 -0.57 -0.14
N PHE A 632 -17.71 -1.08 0.02
CA PHE A 632 -17.35 -2.22 0.83
C PHE A 632 -16.27 -1.81 1.82
N PHE A 633 -16.35 -2.24 3.08
CA PHE A 633 -15.35 -1.85 4.08
C PHE A 633 -15.22 -2.85 5.23
N LEU A 634 -14.01 -2.91 5.80
CA LEU A 634 -13.71 -3.64 7.02
C LEU A 634 -13.87 -2.72 8.24
N SER A 635 -14.77 -3.10 9.15
CA SER A 635 -15.06 -2.39 10.39
C SER A 635 -15.01 -3.33 11.59
N ASN A 636 -14.49 -2.83 12.72
CA ASN A 636 -14.38 -3.55 13.99
C ASN A 636 -15.32 -3.01 15.09
N THR A 637 -16.32 -2.19 14.75
CA THR A 637 -17.30 -1.63 15.71
C THR A 637 -18.09 -2.70 16.48
N ARG A 638 -18.28 -3.89 15.90
CA ARG A 638 -18.89 -5.07 16.55
C ARG A 638 -17.85 -6.00 17.20
N GLY A 639 -16.70 -5.45 17.61
CA GLY A 639 -15.57 -6.16 18.20
C GLY A 639 -14.68 -6.83 17.15
N MET A 640 -15.22 -7.79 16.40
CA MET A 640 -14.51 -8.40 15.27
C MET A 640 -14.45 -7.46 14.07
N SER A 641 -13.28 -7.39 13.41
CA SER A 641 -13.20 -6.91 12.02
C SER A 641 -14.11 -7.77 11.15
N THR A 642 -15.12 -7.15 10.54
CA THR A 642 -16.10 -7.79 9.66
C THR A 642 -16.28 -7.00 8.36
N LEU A 643 -16.62 -7.69 7.27
CA LEU A 643 -16.88 -7.04 5.98
C LEU A 643 -18.33 -6.54 5.90
N TRP A 644 -18.47 -5.26 5.58
CA TRP A 644 -19.74 -4.60 5.33
C TRP A 644 -19.85 -4.16 3.88
N SER A 645 -21.06 -4.06 3.37
CA SER A 645 -21.34 -3.41 2.09
C SER A 645 -22.68 -2.69 2.09
N GLY A 646 -22.82 -1.70 1.21
CA GLY A 646 -24.11 -1.14 0.85
C GLY A 646 -23.95 -0.03 -0.18
N GLU A 647 -25.04 0.67 -0.47
CA GLU A 647 -25.05 1.72 -1.48
C GLU A 647 -24.32 2.98 -0.99
N ILE A 648 -23.64 3.67 -1.92
CA ILE A 648 -23.05 5.01 -1.69
C ILE A 648 -24.14 6.02 -1.30
N SER A 649 -25.39 5.81 -1.75
CA SER A 649 -26.57 6.58 -1.33
C SER A 649 -26.76 6.58 0.20
N GLY A 650 -26.33 5.52 0.90
CA GLY A 650 -26.39 5.40 2.35
C GLY A 650 -25.43 6.32 3.11
N LEU A 651 -24.37 6.82 2.45
CA LEU A 651 -23.38 7.71 3.08
C LEU A 651 -23.98 9.03 3.55
N ALA A 652 -25.06 9.51 2.91
CA ALA A 652 -25.81 10.70 3.34
C ALA A 652 -26.41 10.57 4.76
N LYS A 653 -26.51 9.35 5.30
CA LYS A 653 -27.02 9.05 6.65
C LYS A 653 -25.91 8.86 7.69
N VAL A 654 -24.63 8.95 7.30
CA VAL A 654 -23.52 8.78 8.24
C VAL A 654 -23.40 10.02 9.10
N GLU A 655 -23.84 9.88 10.35
CA GLU A 655 -23.57 10.84 11.41
C GLU A 655 -22.19 10.57 12.00
N VAL A 656 -21.38 11.61 12.21
CA VAL A 656 -20.14 11.48 13.00
C VAL A 656 -20.57 11.21 14.45
N PRO A 657 -19.94 10.28 15.19
CA PRO A 657 -20.14 10.20 16.64
C PRO A 657 -19.79 11.58 17.20
N SER A 658 -20.75 12.25 17.84
CA SER A 658 -20.49 13.53 18.50
C SER A 658 -19.34 13.31 19.47
N GLY A 659 -18.16 13.85 19.14
CA GLY A 659 -17.00 13.78 20.00
C GLY A 659 -17.40 14.35 21.34
N SER A 660 -17.06 13.64 22.42
CA SER A 660 -17.30 14.12 23.79
C SER A 660 -16.30 15.24 24.11
N ASP A 661 -16.44 16.38 23.42
CA ASP A 661 -15.69 17.60 23.70
C ASP A 661 -15.97 18.10 25.13
N ASP A 662 -17.09 17.68 25.72
CA ASP A 662 -17.42 17.78 27.15
C ASP A 662 -16.30 17.24 28.09
N GLU A 663 -15.47 16.28 27.67
CA GLU A 663 -14.34 15.80 28.49
C GLU A 663 -13.13 16.75 28.49
N ARG A 664 -13.09 17.77 27.62
CA ARG A 664 -11.97 18.73 27.56
C ARG A 664 -12.18 20.01 28.37
N GLU A 665 -13.42 20.41 28.65
CA GLU A 665 -13.67 21.63 29.43
C GLU A 665 -13.62 21.42 30.96
N ALA A 666 -13.72 20.18 31.45
CA ALA A 666 -13.75 19.86 32.89
C ALA A 666 -12.42 20.08 33.65
N GLY A 667 -11.35 20.55 32.99
CA GLY A 667 -9.99 20.60 33.53
C GLY A 667 -9.32 21.97 33.64
N SER A 668 -10.01 23.08 33.34
CA SER A 668 -9.36 24.40 33.16
C SER A 668 -10.02 25.58 33.89
N SER A 669 -10.50 25.38 35.13
CA SER A 669 -10.80 26.52 36.02
C SER A 669 -9.53 26.98 36.75
N GLY A 670 -8.61 27.61 36.00
CA GLY A 670 -7.39 28.23 36.52
C GLY A 670 -7.31 29.68 36.04
N GLU A 671 -7.51 30.63 36.96
CA GLU A 671 -7.59 32.06 36.66
C GLU A 671 -6.29 32.59 36.03
N GLY A 672 -6.43 33.36 34.94
CA GLY A 672 -5.31 33.92 34.20
C GLY A 672 -5.81 34.95 33.19
N GLU A 673 -6.11 36.17 33.66
CA GLU A 673 -6.44 37.29 32.80
C GLU A 673 -5.27 37.60 31.84
N GLY A 674 -5.52 37.54 30.54
CA GLY A 674 -4.53 37.80 29.49
C GLY A 674 -5.22 38.26 28.21
N GLU A 675 -5.01 39.52 27.85
CA GLU A 675 -5.74 40.20 26.77
C GLU A 675 -5.39 39.69 25.36
N GLY A 676 -6.42 39.54 24.52
CA GLY A 676 -6.41 40.01 23.13
C GLY A 676 -5.56 39.25 22.09
N SER A 677 -6.18 38.28 21.41
CA SER A 677 -5.94 38.10 19.96
C SER A 677 -7.23 37.66 19.26
N GLY A 678 -7.49 38.19 18.05
CA GLY A 678 -8.78 38.05 17.38
C GLY A 678 -8.98 36.70 16.71
N GLY A 679 -10.09 36.03 17.00
CA GLY A 679 -10.51 34.82 16.30
C GLY A 679 -10.94 35.11 14.86
N LEU A 680 -10.51 34.24 13.94
CA LEU A 680 -11.10 34.12 12.60
C LEU A 680 -12.39 33.27 12.69
N PRO A 681 -13.43 33.55 11.88
CA PRO A 681 -14.67 32.79 11.93
C PRO A 681 -14.55 31.44 11.20
N ASP A 682 -15.06 30.38 11.83
CA ASP A 682 -15.33 29.10 11.18
C ASP A 682 -16.54 29.23 10.23
N THR A 683 -16.24 29.61 8.98
CA THR A 683 -17.19 29.54 7.86
C THR A 683 -16.54 28.86 6.68
N LEU A 684 -17.19 27.81 6.15
CA LEU A 684 -16.75 27.07 4.98
C LEU A 684 -16.52 28.02 3.77
N PRO A 685 -15.32 28.06 3.17
CA PRO A 685 -15.08 28.89 1.99
C PRO A 685 -15.67 28.19 0.76
N GLY A 686 -16.91 28.52 0.42
CA GLY A 686 -17.69 27.79 -0.60
C GLY A 686 -18.73 28.58 -1.38
N GLU A 687 -18.85 29.90 -1.21
CA GLU A 687 -19.69 30.71 -2.09
C GLU A 687 -18.91 31.13 -3.35
N ALA A 688 -19.22 30.48 -4.47
CA ALA A 688 -18.76 30.91 -5.78
C ALA A 688 -19.35 32.29 -6.11
N LEU A 689 -18.50 33.21 -6.56
CA LEU A 689 -18.92 34.55 -6.99
C LEU A 689 -20.03 34.46 -8.05
N PRO A 690 -21.06 35.31 -8.00
CA PRO A 690 -22.11 35.33 -9.01
C PRO A 690 -21.53 35.81 -10.34
N PHE A 691 -21.39 34.89 -11.31
CA PHE A 691 -21.04 35.24 -12.68
C PHE A 691 -22.18 36.05 -13.31
N GLY A 692 -21.99 37.37 -13.38
CA GLY A 692 -22.86 38.25 -14.15
C GLY A 692 -22.66 38.06 -15.65
N GLY A 693 -23.74 37.77 -16.37
CA GLY A 693 -23.75 37.69 -17.84
C GLY A 693 -24.31 36.37 -18.37
N GLY A 694 -25.62 36.33 -18.59
CA GLY A 694 -26.27 35.21 -19.29
C GLY A 694 -25.89 35.18 -20.76
N GLY A 695 -24.81 34.48 -21.10
CA GLY A 695 -24.50 34.02 -22.45
C GLY A 695 -24.87 32.54 -22.58
N ALA A 696 -25.64 32.18 -23.61
CA ALA A 696 -26.01 30.79 -23.84
C ALA A 696 -24.77 29.92 -24.11
N LEU A 697 -24.66 28.80 -23.41
CA LEU A 697 -23.64 27.79 -23.68
C LEU A 697 -23.92 27.15 -25.06
N PRO A 698 -22.91 27.01 -25.95
CA PRO A 698 -23.08 26.32 -27.22
C PRO A 698 -23.12 24.80 -26.99
N GLY A 699 -24.31 24.31 -26.65
CA GLY A 699 -24.60 22.91 -26.34
C GLY A 699 -25.06 22.07 -27.52
N ASP A 700 -24.50 22.26 -28.72
CA ASP A 700 -24.71 21.35 -29.86
C ASP A 700 -23.49 20.43 -30.01
N ALA A 701 -23.66 19.17 -29.64
CA ALA A 701 -22.68 18.14 -29.92
C ALA A 701 -22.55 17.93 -31.44
N LEU A 702 -21.34 18.07 -31.97
CA LEU A 702 -21.07 17.76 -33.38
C LEU A 702 -21.42 16.29 -33.65
N PRO A 703 -22.22 15.98 -34.69
CA PRO A 703 -22.51 14.60 -35.04
C PRO A 703 -21.20 13.90 -35.44
N LEU A 704 -20.92 12.76 -34.81
CA LEU A 704 -19.81 11.89 -35.20
C LEU A 704 -20.03 11.42 -36.66
N PRO A 705 -18.97 11.28 -37.46
CA PRO A 705 -19.09 10.69 -38.79
C PRO A 705 -19.59 9.24 -38.68
N PRO A 706 -20.41 8.77 -39.64
CA PRO A 706 -20.85 7.38 -39.67
C PRO A 706 -19.66 6.42 -39.84
N LEU A 707 -19.74 5.28 -39.15
CA LEU A 707 -18.80 4.15 -39.22
C LEU A 707 -18.83 3.45 -40.58
#